data_AF-A0A7V9DQW1-F1
#
_entry.id   AF-A0A7V9DQW1-F1
#
_cell.length_a   1.000
_cell.length_b   1.000
_cell.length_c   1.000
_cell.angle_alpha   90.00
_cell.angle_beta   90.00
_cell.angle_gamma   90.00
#
_symmetry.space_group_name_H-M   'P 1'
#
loop_
_entity.id
_entity.type
_entity.pdbx_description
1 polymer ?
#
loop_
_entity_poly.entity_id
_entity_poly.type
_entity_poly.pdbx_seq_one_letter_code
_entity_poly.pdbx_strand_id
1 'polypeptide(L)'
;MAVADDRGIRSSAAGAEFDRLPPQDLQAEQSVLGGMLLSKDAIADVVEVLRGTDFYRPAHQTIFDIVLDLYGRGEPADPVTVSAELTKQGQLMRTGGAPYLHTLIASVPTAANAGYYAQIVAEQAVLRRLVEAGTRIVQLGYGAAQGQGGDVDDAVDRAQAAVYEVTERRLSEDYILLEHLLQETMDEIDAISSRGGAAAGVPTGFVELDQVTNGLHPGQMVIVAGRPAMGKCLAAETPVLDLASGRSMTIEEFVRRGLAGEPVSLSTLAPDLTMRETRPSAFVHNGRLPVLRVTTRSGRALRATATHPLLGVRGWVAVADLSPGLSIAVPRGNESGDLPVECWDVVEAEMGGLSWEEVNARCGLPGFHDWHVDKRAIDRECLAELAKALDSDRLRRLATSELAWDEVVSVVADGSSDVYDLTVDGTHNFLAADMVVHNSTIGLDFARSCSIKHGMTSAIFSLEMGRSEITMRLLSAEAKVPLHHMRSGTMNEEDWTRLARRMGEVADAPLYIDDSPNLTMMEIRAKARRLRQRHDLKLVVVDYLQLMTSGKKVESRQQEVSEFSRSLKLLAKELEVPVVAICQLNRSPEQRQDKKPMLSDLRESGCLTAATRVLRADTGAEASLGELMSTGERDIPVWSLDDQQRIVAATMTHAFSSGVKEVYRLLLATGRQIEATANHPFLTPQGWRPLGELTVGDQVAVPRRLPAPRRVVDVAPLRVSDGHLSRLAFGLSEARLGKFLADLWSYGGSVRWLAGADRADIRYSSASRHVVDDLARLLLRYNVVGTVGPEASGFCLTILDLADQQRFFDCVATNASLPESWRPV
;
A
#
# COMPACT_ATOMS: atom_id res chain seq x y z
N MET A 1 50.37 39.55 49.25
CA MET A 1 49.86 40.74 48.55
C MET A 1 49.98 40.49 47.06
N ALA A 2 48.95 40.89 46.30
CA ALA A 2 48.80 40.81 44.84
C ALA A 2 49.97 41.51 44.08
N VAL A 3 50.19 41.41 42.75
CA VAL A 3 49.32 41.68 41.59
C VAL A 3 50.10 41.34 40.28
N ALA A 4 49.37 40.83 39.25
CA ALA A 4 49.58 40.91 37.78
C ALA A 4 50.87 40.33 37.12
N ASP A 5 50.93 39.99 35.82
CA ASP A 5 50.05 40.21 34.66
C ASP A 5 50.30 39.14 33.58
N ASP A 6 49.28 38.94 32.75
CA ASP A 6 49.19 38.05 31.60
C ASP A 6 49.65 38.77 30.31
N ARG A 7 50.65 38.25 29.58
CA ARG A 7 50.83 38.50 28.13
C ARG A 7 51.52 37.33 27.45
N GLY A 8 50.81 36.77 26.48
CA GLY A 8 51.12 35.50 25.83
C GLY A 8 52.25 35.51 24.82
N ILE A 9 52.74 34.30 24.56
CA ILE A 9 53.51 33.91 23.39
C ILE A 9 52.60 33.01 22.56
N ARG A 10 52.13 33.51 21.40
CA ARG A 10 51.44 32.71 20.39
C ARG A 10 52.48 31.80 19.71
N SER A 11 52.45 30.50 19.96
CA SER A 11 53.17 29.53 19.13
C SER A 11 52.37 29.26 17.86
N SER A 12 52.91 29.66 16.72
CA SER A 12 52.45 29.29 15.38
C SER A 12 52.60 27.79 15.16
N ALA A 13 51.50 27.04 15.31
CA ALA A 13 51.37 25.67 14.82
C ALA A 13 50.48 25.69 13.56
N ALA A 14 51.06 26.07 12.43
CA ALA A 14 50.47 25.90 11.11
C ALA A 14 51.59 25.43 10.17
N GLY A 15 51.52 24.16 9.74
CA GLY A 15 52.46 23.57 8.78
C GLY A 15 52.93 22.16 9.12
N ALA A 16 52.00 21.21 9.28
CA ALA A 16 52.30 19.78 9.12
C ALA A 16 51.18 19.20 8.23
N GLU A 17 51.31 19.41 6.92
CA GLU A 17 50.44 18.81 5.92
C GLU A 17 50.58 17.29 5.89
N PHE A 18 49.46 16.64 5.55
CA PHE A 18 49.22 15.21 5.49
C PHE A 18 50.16 14.51 4.50
N ASP A 19 51.05 13.65 4.99
CA ASP A 19 51.73 12.64 4.15
C ASP A 19 51.62 11.25 4.82
N ARG A 20 50.38 10.78 4.96
CA ARG A 20 50.09 9.39 5.37
C ARG A 20 49.72 8.60 4.13
N LEU A 21 50.56 7.61 3.80
CA LEU A 21 50.23 6.63 2.76
C LEU A 21 48.91 5.92 3.12
N PRO A 22 48.01 5.68 2.15
CA PRO A 22 46.80 4.90 2.38
C PRO A 22 47.12 3.50 2.94
N PRO A 23 46.26 2.93 3.80
CA PRO A 23 46.43 1.57 4.32
C PRO A 23 46.65 0.54 3.20
N GLN A 24 47.73 -0.25 3.33
CA GLN A 24 48.18 -1.23 2.35
C GLN A 24 49.12 -2.26 2.99
N ASP A 25 49.15 -3.48 2.46
CA ASP A 25 50.17 -4.49 2.76
C ASP A 25 50.62 -5.16 1.45
N LEU A 26 51.74 -4.66 0.91
CA LEU A 26 52.26 -5.12 -0.38
C LEU A 26 52.80 -6.55 -0.31
N GLN A 27 53.28 -6.99 0.85
CA GLN A 27 53.83 -8.33 1.03
C GLN A 27 52.69 -9.36 1.06
N ALA A 28 51.57 -9.02 1.71
CA ALA A 28 50.36 -9.82 1.67
C ALA A 28 49.80 -9.91 0.24
N GLU A 29 49.71 -8.79 -0.50
CA GLU A 29 49.26 -8.80 -1.90
C GLU A 29 50.12 -9.70 -2.79
N GLN A 30 51.46 -9.65 -2.63
CA GLN A 30 52.39 -10.51 -3.37
C GLN A 30 52.20 -11.99 -3.01
N SER A 31 51.99 -12.28 -1.72
CA SER A 31 51.76 -13.64 -1.22
C SER A 31 50.43 -14.23 -1.70
N VAL A 32 49.39 -13.41 -1.84
CA VAL A 32 48.10 -13.81 -2.42
C VAL A 32 48.28 -14.20 -3.88
N LEU A 33 48.82 -13.29 -4.70
CA LEU A 33 48.98 -13.53 -6.13
C LEU A 33 49.93 -14.70 -6.42
N GLY A 34 51.04 -14.79 -5.68
CA GLY A 34 51.95 -15.92 -5.82
C GLY A 34 51.29 -17.24 -5.41
N GLY A 35 50.46 -17.25 -4.37
CA GLY A 35 49.72 -18.42 -3.92
C GLY A 35 48.73 -18.91 -4.98
N MET A 36 48.01 -17.97 -5.61
CA MET A 36 47.11 -18.22 -6.74
C MET A 36 47.84 -18.78 -7.97
N LEU A 37 49.05 -18.28 -8.27
CA LEU A 37 49.88 -18.78 -9.38
C LEU A 37 50.48 -20.19 -9.11
N LEU A 38 50.51 -20.62 -7.84
CA LEU A 38 51.07 -21.91 -7.42
C LEU A 38 50.01 -23.01 -7.31
N SER A 39 48.77 -22.69 -6.93
CA SER A 39 47.73 -23.66 -6.69
C SER A 39 46.34 -23.17 -7.12
N LYS A 40 45.60 -24.05 -7.80
CA LYS A 40 44.20 -23.86 -8.14
C LYS A 40 43.31 -23.67 -6.91
N ASP A 41 43.59 -24.40 -5.84
CA ASP A 41 42.77 -24.36 -4.62
C ASP A 41 42.90 -23.01 -3.92
N ALA A 42 44.11 -22.42 -3.95
CA ALA A 42 44.34 -21.07 -3.46
C ALA A 42 43.57 -20.00 -4.26
N ILE A 43 43.29 -20.22 -5.55
CA ILE A 43 42.43 -19.32 -6.33
C ILE A 43 41.00 -19.35 -5.79
N ALA A 44 40.47 -20.54 -5.48
CA ALA A 44 39.12 -20.68 -4.93
C ALA A 44 38.99 -19.95 -3.58
N ASP A 45 39.92 -20.21 -2.65
CA ASP A 45 39.91 -19.59 -1.32
C ASP A 45 40.02 -18.05 -1.38
N VAL A 46 40.80 -17.52 -2.33
CA VAL A 46 41.03 -16.07 -2.45
C VAL A 46 39.84 -15.36 -3.10
N VAL A 47 39.16 -15.98 -4.07
CA VAL A 47 38.01 -15.38 -4.78
C VAL A 47 36.81 -15.16 -3.86
N GLU A 48 36.66 -15.98 -2.83
CA GLU A 48 35.64 -15.79 -1.79
C GLU A 48 35.85 -14.49 -1.01
N VAL A 49 37.11 -14.05 -0.85
CA VAL A 49 37.50 -12.95 0.05
C VAL A 49 37.80 -11.64 -0.69
N LEU A 50 38.46 -11.71 -1.85
CA LEU A 50 39.01 -10.54 -2.55
C LEU A 50 38.45 -10.35 -3.96
N ARG A 51 38.44 -9.08 -4.40
CA ARG A 51 38.22 -8.69 -5.81
C ARG A 51 39.36 -7.79 -6.29
N GLY A 52 39.49 -7.63 -7.61
CA GLY A 52 40.61 -6.89 -8.21
C GLY A 52 40.80 -5.47 -7.64
N THR A 53 39.71 -4.78 -7.31
CA THR A 53 39.73 -3.43 -6.72
C THR A 53 40.26 -3.37 -5.27
N ASP A 54 40.38 -4.51 -4.59
CA ASP A 54 40.88 -4.57 -3.22
C ASP A 54 42.41 -4.46 -3.16
N PHE A 55 43.12 -4.73 -4.26
CA PHE A 55 44.56 -4.52 -4.36
C PHE A 55 44.90 -3.03 -4.40
N TYR A 56 45.89 -2.61 -3.62
CA TYR A 56 46.41 -1.25 -3.66
C TYR A 56 47.17 -0.96 -4.96
N ARG A 57 47.96 -1.93 -5.44
CA ARG A 57 48.73 -1.76 -6.67
C ARG A 57 47.88 -2.11 -7.90
N PRO A 58 47.76 -1.18 -8.88
CA PRO A 58 47.06 -1.47 -10.14
C PRO A 58 47.65 -2.67 -10.89
N ALA A 59 48.98 -2.86 -10.82
CA ALA A 59 49.63 -4.03 -11.40
C ALA A 59 49.13 -5.35 -10.81
N HIS A 60 48.84 -5.39 -9.50
CA HIS A 60 48.34 -6.57 -8.82
C HIS A 60 46.88 -6.83 -9.15
N GLN A 61 46.06 -5.78 -9.23
CA GLN A 61 44.69 -5.87 -9.75
C GLN A 61 44.66 -6.51 -11.13
N THR A 62 45.48 -6.00 -12.06
CA THR A 62 45.56 -6.55 -13.41
C THR A 62 45.97 -8.02 -13.44
N ILE A 63 46.98 -8.41 -12.64
CA ILE A 63 47.42 -9.81 -12.56
C ILE A 63 46.28 -10.68 -12.00
N PHE A 64 45.60 -10.23 -10.95
CA PHE A 64 44.46 -10.91 -10.34
C PHE A 64 43.33 -11.15 -11.37
N ASP A 65 42.93 -10.12 -12.09
CA ASP A 65 41.84 -10.21 -13.08
C ASP A 65 42.18 -11.21 -14.21
N ILE A 66 43.44 -11.27 -14.66
CA ILE A 66 43.90 -12.25 -15.66
C ILE A 66 43.91 -13.68 -15.10
N VAL A 67 44.33 -13.85 -13.84
CA VAL A 67 44.28 -15.16 -13.17
C VAL A 67 42.83 -15.65 -13.09
N LEU A 68 41.88 -14.77 -12.77
CA LEU A 68 40.45 -15.12 -12.72
C LEU A 68 39.88 -15.44 -14.11
N ASP A 69 40.27 -14.69 -15.15
CA ASP A 69 39.82 -14.95 -16.51
C ASP A 69 40.30 -16.32 -17.02
N LEU A 70 41.57 -16.67 -16.79
CA LEU A 70 42.11 -17.99 -17.13
C LEU A 70 41.41 -19.10 -16.33
N TYR A 71 41.22 -18.90 -15.02
CA TYR A 71 40.53 -19.85 -14.16
C TYR A 71 39.07 -20.07 -14.60
N GLY A 72 38.35 -19.00 -14.95
CA GLY A 72 36.97 -19.05 -15.45
C GLY A 72 36.85 -19.76 -16.81
N ARG A 73 37.89 -19.70 -17.65
CA ARG A 73 38.02 -20.48 -18.90
C ARG A 73 38.44 -21.94 -18.67
N GLY A 74 38.74 -22.33 -17.43
CA GLY A 74 39.26 -23.66 -17.09
C GLY A 74 40.72 -23.89 -17.49
N GLU A 75 41.46 -22.83 -17.83
CA GLU A 75 42.88 -22.89 -18.16
C GLU A 75 43.74 -22.77 -16.88
N PRO A 76 44.92 -23.42 -16.80
CA PRO A 76 45.80 -23.27 -15.64
C PRO A 76 46.35 -21.83 -15.58
N ALA A 77 46.23 -21.19 -14.42
CA ALA A 77 46.74 -19.84 -14.18
C ALA A 77 48.13 -19.89 -13.53
N ASP A 78 49.15 -20.24 -14.31
CA ASP A 78 50.55 -20.26 -13.90
C ASP A 78 51.32 -19.05 -14.48
N PRO A 79 52.58 -18.78 -14.07
CA PRO A 79 53.32 -17.63 -14.59
C PRO A 79 53.48 -17.60 -16.11
N VAL A 80 53.50 -18.76 -16.77
CA VAL A 80 53.69 -18.86 -18.22
C VAL A 80 52.40 -18.46 -18.93
N THR A 81 51.27 -19.04 -18.53
CA THR A 81 49.97 -18.74 -19.13
C THR A 81 49.52 -17.31 -18.82
N VAL A 82 49.72 -16.84 -17.60
CA VAL A 82 49.43 -15.44 -17.20
C VAL A 82 50.34 -14.48 -17.95
N SER A 83 51.63 -14.77 -18.12
CA SER A 83 52.53 -13.94 -18.93
C SER A 83 52.11 -13.89 -20.40
N ALA A 84 51.66 -15.01 -20.97
CA ALA A 84 51.20 -15.07 -22.36
C ALA A 84 49.94 -14.22 -22.57
N GLU A 85 48.95 -14.33 -21.67
CA GLU A 85 47.71 -13.55 -21.75
C GLU A 85 47.97 -12.05 -21.51
N LEU A 86 48.81 -11.69 -20.53
CA LEU A 86 49.25 -10.30 -20.31
C LEU A 86 49.99 -9.72 -21.52
N THR A 87 50.74 -10.53 -22.26
CA THR A 87 51.43 -10.11 -23.49
C THR A 87 50.42 -9.85 -24.60
N LYS A 88 49.47 -10.76 -24.79
CA LYS A 88 48.39 -10.66 -25.78
C LYS A 88 47.54 -9.41 -25.57
N GLN A 89 47.30 -9.02 -24.32
CA GLN A 89 46.55 -7.82 -23.96
C GLN A 89 47.42 -6.54 -23.91
N GLY A 90 48.73 -6.63 -24.16
CA GLY A 90 49.65 -5.49 -24.15
C GLY A 90 49.90 -4.90 -22.75
N GLN A 91 49.65 -5.66 -21.68
CA GLN A 91 49.74 -5.19 -20.29
C GLN A 91 50.98 -5.70 -19.54
N LEU A 92 51.71 -6.68 -20.08
CA LEU A 92 52.86 -7.32 -19.42
C LEU A 92 53.92 -6.34 -18.90
N MET A 93 54.26 -5.30 -19.68
CA MET A 93 55.26 -4.32 -19.25
C MET A 93 54.76 -3.42 -18.12
N ARG A 94 53.44 -3.18 -18.03
CA ARG A 94 52.82 -2.38 -16.97
C ARG A 94 52.70 -3.12 -15.65
N THR A 95 52.72 -4.46 -15.69
CA THR A 95 52.64 -5.33 -14.51
C THR A 95 54.00 -5.75 -13.96
N GLY A 96 55.11 -5.26 -14.51
CA GLY A 96 56.48 -5.55 -14.03
C GLY A 96 57.23 -6.59 -14.88
N GLY A 97 56.65 -7.07 -15.98
CA GLY A 97 57.28 -8.04 -16.88
C GLY A 97 57.19 -9.49 -16.39
N ALA A 98 57.55 -10.43 -17.27
CA ALA A 98 57.55 -11.87 -16.94
C ALA A 98 58.38 -12.24 -15.68
N PRO A 99 59.55 -11.62 -15.40
CA PRO A 99 60.31 -11.90 -14.18
C PRO A 99 59.56 -11.57 -12.88
N TYR A 100 58.64 -10.62 -12.91
CA TYR A 100 57.88 -10.24 -11.73
C TYR A 100 56.92 -11.36 -11.28
N LEU A 101 56.29 -12.09 -12.21
CA LEU A 101 55.42 -13.22 -11.88
C LEU A 101 56.17 -14.35 -11.15
N HIS A 102 57.44 -14.59 -11.52
CA HIS A 102 58.29 -15.53 -10.80
C HIS A 102 58.71 -15.03 -9.41
N THR A 103 58.83 -13.70 -9.25
CA THR A 103 59.10 -13.09 -7.95
C THR A 103 57.90 -13.21 -7.02
N LEU A 104 56.67 -13.09 -7.55
CA LEU A 104 55.44 -13.34 -6.77
C LEU A 104 55.42 -14.77 -6.22
N ILE A 105 55.74 -15.77 -7.03
CA ILE A 105 55.86 -17.15 -6.55
C ILE A 105 56.92 -17.30 -5.46
N ALA A 106 58.10 -16.71 -5.66
CA ALA A 106 59.20 -16.82 -4.71
C ALA A 106 58.90 -16.14 -3.35
N SER A 107 57.95 -15.21 -3.32
CA SER A 107 57.53 -14.49 -2.11
C SER A 107 56.58 -15.27 -1.20
N VAL A 108 56.01 -16.38 -1.69
CA VAL A 108 54.97 -17.14 -0.98
C VAL A 108 55.62 -18.20 -0.07
N PRO A 109 55.40 -18.13 1.26
CA PRO A 109 55.93 -19.15 2.16
C PRO A 109 55.24 -20.51 1.98
N THR A 110 53.92 -20.52 1.75
CA THR A 110 53.12 -21.74 1.48
C THR A 110 51.82 -21.35 0.79
N ALA A 111 51.47 -22.02 -0.30
CA ALA A 111 50.25 -21.73 -1.07
C ALA A 111 48.95 -21.93 -0.27
N ALA A 112 48.94 -22.86 0.70
CA ALA A 112 47.81 -23.13 1.58
C ALA A 112 47.40 -21.94 2.48
N ASN A 113 48.27 -20.95 2.66
CA ASN A 113 47.98 -19.77 3.49
C ASN A 113 47.46 -18.58 2.67
N ALA A 114 47.18 -18.76 1.37
CA ALA A 114 46.72 -17.69 0.50
C ALA A 114 45.44 -17.02 1.03
N GLY A 115 44.48 -17.80 1.55
CA GLY A 115 43.26 -17.27 2.17
C GLY A 115 43.54 -16.37 3.40
N TYR A 116 44.54 -16.71 4.21
CA TYR A 116 44.94 -15.86 5.36
C TYR A 116 45.51 -14.52 4.90
N TYR A 117 46.40 -14.52 3.90
CA TYR A 117 46.93 -13.27 3.33
C TYR A 117 45.84 -12.47 2.61
N ALA A 118 44.86 -13.14 2.00
CA ALA A 118 43.72 -12.49 1.38
C ALA A 118 42.89 -11.70 2.38
N GLN A 119 42.69 -12.24 3.60
CA GLN A 119 42.03 -11.55 4.69
C GLN A 119 42.77 -10.27 5.10
N ILE A 120 44.11 -10.30 5.15
CA ILE A 120 44.93 -9.10 5.46
C ILE A 120 44.72 -8.03 4.39
N VAL A 121 44.76 -8.39 3.11
CA VAL A 121 44.54 -7.45 2.00
C VAL A 121 43.12 -6.88 2.06
N ALA A 122 42.12 -7.72 2.38
CA ALA A 122 40.72 -7.29 2.50
C ALA A 122 40.54 -6.27 3.64
N GLU A 123 41.19 -6.48 4.78
CA GLU A 123 41.20 -5.53 5.90
C GLU A 123 41.82 -4.19 5.50
N GLN A 124 42.97 -4.20 4.81
CA GLN A 124 43.59 -2.98 4.31
C GLN A 124 42.71 -2.26 3.28
N ALA A 125 42.02 -2.99 2.41
CA ALA A 125 41.08 -2.42 1.44
C ALA A 125 39.87 -1.76 2.12
N VAL A 126 39.32 -2.36 3.19
CA VAL A 126 38.26 -1.75 4.00
C VAL A 126 38.74 -0.46 4.65
N LEU A 127 39.93 -0.48 5.28
CA LEU A 127 40.52 0.71 5.88
C LEU A 127 40.78 1.82 4.84
N ARG A 128 41.22 1.46 3.64
CA ARG A 128 41.42 2.40 2.53
C ARG A 128 40.10 3.02 2.06
N ARG A 129 39.04 2.21 1.86
CA ARG A 129 37.69 2.72 1.54
C ARG A 129 37.14 3.64 2.62
N LEU A 130 37.43 3.36 3.89
CA LEU A 130 37.05 4.24 5.01
C LEU A 130 37.73 5.60 4.92
N VAL A 131 39.03 5.64 4.59
CA VAL A 131 39.76 6.88 4.36
C VAL A 131 39.16 7.66 3.19
N GLU A 132 38.88 7.01 2.06
CA GLU A 132 38.26 7.62 0.89
C GLU A 132 36.84 8.16 1.18
N ALA A 133 36.03 7.42 1.92
CA ALA A 133 34.72 7.87 2.38
C ALA A 133 34.85 9.10 3.29
N GLY A 134 35.79 9.09 4.23
CA GLY A 134 36.11 10.25 5.07
C GLY A 134 36.49 11.49 4.24
N THR A 135 37.36 11.33 3.23
CA THR A 135 37.73 12.43 2.32
C THR A 135 36.53 12.94 1.52
N ARG A 136 35.67 12.04 1.01
CA ARG A 136 34.43 12.41 0.32
C ARG A 136 33.48 13.21 1.23
N ILE A 137 33.31 12.81 2.48
CA ILE A 137 32.47 13.51 3.46
C ILE A 137 33.01 14.92 3.74
N VAL A 138 34.32 15.06 3.89
CA VAL A 138 34.97 16.38 4.06
C VAL A 138 34.70 17.26 2.84
N GLN A 139 34.83 16.73 1.61
CA GLN A 139 34.54 17.46 0.38
C GLN A 139 33.07 17.88 0.28
N LEU A 140 32.12 17.00 0.65
CA LEU A 140 30.70 17.30 0.69
C LEU A 140 30.39 18.45 1.67
N GLY A 141 31.01 18.44 2.85
CA GLY A 141 30.85 19.50 3.86
C GLY A 141 31.31 20.87 3.36
N TYR A 142 32.47 20.95 2.69
CA TYR A 142 32.93 22.21 2.08
C TYR A 142 32.09 22.65 0.87
N GLY A 143 31.60 21.71 0.05
CA GLY A 143 30.73 22.01 -1.09
C GLY A 143 29.37 22.59 -0.67
N ALA A 144 28.74 21.99 0.34
CA ALA A 144 27.48 22.49 0.91
C ALA A 144 27.63 23.88 1.54
N ALA A 145 28.75 24.12 2.24
CA ALA A 145 29.06 25.44 2.82
C ALA A 145 29.26 26.54 1.77
N GLN A 146 29.64 26.19 0.54
CA GLN A 146 29.84 27.12 -0.58
C GLN A 146 28.61 27.24 -1.51
N GLY A 147 27.49 26.59 -1.18
CA GLY A 147 26.26 26.62 -1.98
C GLY A 147 26.35 25.86 -3.31
N GLN A 148 27.40 25.05 -3.50
CA GLN A 148 27.58 24.19 -4.66
C GLN A 148 27.35 22.74 -4.24
N GLY A 149 26.09 22.28 -4.26
CA GLY A 149 25.82 20.85 -4.07
C GLY A 149 24.54 20.45 -3.35
N GLY A 150 23.44 21.18 -3.50
CA GLY A 150 22.15 20.83 -2.88
C GLY A 150 21.96 21.44 -1.49
N ASP A 151 20.85 21.08 -0.86
CA ASP A 151 20.52 21.46 0.52
C ASP A 151 21.46 20.75 1.50
N VAL A 152 21.59 21.27 2.73
CA VAL A 152 22.38 20.66 3.81
C VAL A 152 21.96 19.19 4.04
N ASP A 153 20.67 18.89 3.88
CA ASP A 153 20.13 17.54 4.01
C ASP A 153 20.67 16.58 2.94
N ASP A 154 20.84 17.02 1.69
CA ASP A 154 21.43 16.18 0.62
C ASP A 154 22.91 15.87 0.89
N ALA A 155 23.66 16.83 1.46
CA ALA A 155 25.04 16.60 1.86
C ALA A 155 25.15 15.59 3.01
N VAL A 156 24.22 15.61 3.97
CA VAL A 156 24.14 14.65 5.08
C VAL A 156 23.79 13.26 4.54
N ASP A 157 22.79 13.14 3.67
CA ASP A 157 22.39 11.85 3.08
C ASP A 157 23.52 11.22 2.26
N ARG A 158 24.23 12.02 1.46
CA ARG A 158 25.39 11.55 0.68
C ARG A 158 26.57 11.18 1.56
N ALA A 159 26.77 11.88 2.68
CA ALA A 159 27.77 11.52 3.68
C ALA A 159 27.41 10.17 4.35
N GLN A 160 26.15 9.98 4.73
CA GLN A 160 25.66 8.71 5.29
C GLN A 160 25.82 7.56 4.30
N ALA A 161 25.46 7.75 3.03
CA ALA A 161 25.64 6.75 1.98
C ALA A 161 27.12 6.37 1.80
N ALA A 162 28.04 7.35 1.81
CA ALA A 162 29.48 7.11 1.69
C ALA A 162 30.04 6.28 2.86
N VAL A 163 29.56 6.49 4.09
CA VAL A 163 29.93 5.64 5.24
C VAL A 163 29.34 4.24 5.10
N TYR A 164 28.10 4.15 4.60
CA TYR A 164 27.40 2.88 4.46
C TYR A 164 28.05 1.95 3.42
N GLU A 165 28.53 2.48 2.29
CA GLU A 165 29.29 1.74 1.27
C GLU A 165 30.54 1.03 1.86
N VAL A 166 31.15 1.58 2.92
CA VAL A 166 32.33 0.99 3.57
C VAL A 166 31.96 -0.26 4.39
N THR A 167 30.73 -0.32 4.91
CA THR A 167 30.24 -1.39 5.79
C THR A 167 29.61 -2.58 5.06
N GLU A 168 29.49 -2.54 3.74
CA GLU A 168 28.90 -3.63 2.98
C GLU A 168 29.87 -4.84 2.92
N ARG A 169 29.75 -5.75 3.90
CA ARG A 169 30.27 -7.12 3.77
C ARG A 169 29.48 -7.82 2.67
N ARG A 170 30.19 -8.33 1.66
CA ARG A 170 29.59 -9.03 0.53
C ARG A 170 29.13 -10.42 0.95
N LEU A 171 27.83 -10.67 0.81
CA LEU A 171 27.32 -11.99 0.46
C LEU A 171 27.31 -12.00 -1.08
N SER A 172 28.26 -12.67 -1.72
CA SER A 172 28.09 -13.03 -3.14
C SER A 172 27.25 -14.30 -3.18
N GLU A 173 26.04 -14.18 -3.72
CA GLU A 173 25.25 -15.34 -4.14
C GLU A 173 25.93 -15.95 -5.38
N ASP A 174 26.75 -16.98 -5.18
CA ASP A 174 27.24 -17.83 -6.28
C ASP A 174 26.15 -18.85 -6.68
N TYR A 175 26.19 -19.31 -7.93
CA TYR A 175 25.27 -20.33 -8.42
C TYR A 175 25.52 -21.66 -7.68
N ILE A 176 24.55 -22.09 -6.87
CA ILE A 176 24.60 -23.38 -6.17
C ILE A 176 24.06 -24.48 -7.11
N LEU A 177 24.76 -25.62 -7.21
CA LEU A 177 24.26 -26.79 -7.94
C LEU A 177 22.99 -27.32 -7.27
N LEU A 178 21.96 -27.61 -8.07
CA LEU A 178 20.66 -28.10 -7.58
C LEU A 178 20.79 -29.32 -6.65
N GLU A 179 21.78 -30.19 -6.89
CA GLU A 179 22.05 -31.37 -6.05
C GLU A 179 22.31 -31.01 -4.58
N HIS A 180 23.05 -29.93 -4.30
CA HIS A 180 23.30 -29.48 -2.93
C HIS A 180 22.04 -28.91 -2.28
N LEU A 181 21.21 -28.20 -3.05
CA LEU A 181 19.93 -27.68 -2.57
C LEU A 181 18.91 -28.79 -2.30
N LEU A 182 18.93 -29.88 -3.09
CA LEU A 182 18.00 -31.01 -2.91
C LEU A 182 18.24 -31.74 -1.59
N GLN A 183 19.49 -31.88 -1.16
CA GLN A 183 19.83 -32.51 0.11
C GLN A 183 19.28 -31.68 1.29
N GLU A 184 19.57 -30.37 1.31
CA GLU A 184 19.05 -29.45 2.33
C GLU A 184 17.51 -29.42 2.35
N THR A 185 16.89 -29.38 1.16
CA THR A 185 15.43 -29.40 1.04
C THR A 185 14.83 -30.71 1.58
N MET A 186 15.48 -31.84 1.33
CA MET A 186 15.03 -33.14 1.87
C MET A 186 15.20 -33.22 3.38
N ASP A 187 16.31 -32.72 3.93
CA ASP A 187 16.55 -32.65 5.37
C ASP A 187 15.49 -31.76 6.06
N GLU A 188 15.10 -30.64 5.43
CA GLU A 188 13.98 -29.81 5.89
C GLU A 188 12.64 -30.56 5.86
N ILE A 189 12.33 -31.26 4.76
CA ILE A 189 11.10 -32.05 4.63
C ILE A 189 11.03 -33.16 5.69
N ASP A 190 12.13 -33.85 5.96
CA ASP A 190 12.22 -34.88 7.00
C ASP A 190 12.09 -34.28 8.42
N ALA A 191 12.66 -33.10 8.65
CA ALA A 191 12.47 -32.35 9.90
C ALA A 191 11.01 -31.88 10.10
N ILE A 192 10.30 -31.56 9.02
CA ILE A 192 8.87 -31.20 9.04
C ILE A 192 8.00 -32.43 9.31
N SER A 193 8.31 -33.55 8.66
CA SER A 193 7.59 -34.82 8.83
C SER A 193 7.69 -35.36 10.25
N SER A 194 8.88 -35.31 10.84
CA SER A 194 9.15 -35.78 12.21
C SER A 194 8.48 -34.95 13.31
N ARG A 195 8.07 -33.70 13.02
CA ARG A 195 7.35 -32.80 13.96
C ARG A 195 5.84 -32.78 13.78
N GLY A 196 5.26 -33.66 12.96
CA GLY A 196 3.81 -33.76 12.78
C GLY A 196 3.22 -32.96 11.61
N GLY A 197 4.03 -32.63 10.59
CA GLY A 197 3.52 -32.30 9.26
C GLY A 197 3.27 -30.82 8.92
N ALA A 198 3.87 -29.88 9.66
CA ALA A 198 3.80 -28.45 9.30
C ALA A 198 5.17 -27.78 9.49
N ALA A 199 5.72 -27.23 8.40
CA ALA A 199 6.83 -26.27 8.45
C ALA A 199 6.34 -24.98 9.13
N ALA A 200 6.42 -24.90 10.45
CA ALA A 200 5.80 -23.81 11.18
C ALA A 200 6.52 -22.48 10.89
N GLY A 201 5.94 -21.65 10.03
CA GLY A 201 6.27 -20.24 9.95
C GLY A 201 5.89 -19.51 11.26
N VAL A 202 6.16 -18.22 11.34
CA VAL A 202 5.76 -17.40 12.48
C VAL A 202 4.23 -17.42 12.62
N PRO A 203 3.66 -17.88 13.75
CA PRO A 203 2.21 -18.02 13.88
C PRO A 203 1.50 -16.67 14.00
N THR A 204 0.43 -16.49 13.23
CA THR A 204 -0.33 -15.22 13.19
C THR A 204 -1.25 -15.04 14.38
N GLY A 205 -1.60 -16.14 15.08
CA GLY A 205 -2.53 -16.13 16.21
C GLY A 205 -3.99 -16.31 15.79
N PHE A 206 -4.25 -16.44 14.49
CA PHE A 206 -5.53 -16.80 13.91
C PHE A 206 -5.43 -18.21 13.33
N VAL A 207 -6.08 -19.17 14.01
CA VAL A 207 -5.96 -20.61 13.68
C VAL A 207 -6.34 -20.88 12.22
N GLU A 208 -7.39 -20.25 11.72
CA GLU A 208 -7.85 -20.43 10.34
C GLU A 208 -6.85 -19.87 9.31
N LEU A 209 -6.18 -18.75 9.63
CA LEU A 209 -5.17 -18.17 8.76
C LEU A 209 -3.92 -19.05 8.75
N ASP A 210 -3.48 -19.50 9.92
CA ASP A 210 -2.32 -20.38 10.08
C ASP A 210 -2.54 -21.75 9.40
N GLN A 211 -3.77 -22.26 9.33
CA GLN A 211 -4.08 -23.48 8.56
C GLN A 211 -3.88 -23.31 7.06
N VAL A 212 -4.11 -22.10 6.53
CA VAL A 212 -3.99 -21.82 5.09
C VAL A 212 -2.56 -21.43 4.72
N THR A 213 -1.89 -20.64 5.57
CA THR A 213 -0.55 -20.10 5.29
C THR A 213 0.58 -20.94 5.87
N ASN A 214 0.27 -21.80 6.84
CA ASN A 214 1.23 -22.49 7.69
C ASN A 214 2.15 -21.52 8.46
N GLY A 215 1.59 -20.37 8.85
CA GLY A 215 2.33 -19.25 9.44
C GLY A 215 3.01 -18.34 8.41
N LEU A 216 3.72 -17.32 8.88
CA LEU A 216 4.46 -16.38 8.05
C LEU A 216 5.91 -16.85 7.87
N HIS A 217 6.36 -17.00 6.62
CA HIS A 217 7.66 -17.62 6.36
C HIS A 217 8.80 -16.60 6.19
N PRO A 218 10.04 -16.97 6.57
CA PRO A 218 11.27 -16.22 6.25
C PRO A 218 11.34 -15.73 4.80
N GLY A 219 11.87 -14.52 4.58
CA GLY A 219 12.03 -13.96 3.23
C GLY A 219 10.74 -13.47 2.56
N GLN A 220 9.57 -13.67 3.18
CA GLN A 220 8.30 -13.20 2.66
C GLN A 220 8.08 -11.72 2.97
N MET A 221 7.55 -11.01 1.98
CA MET A 221 6.95 -9.69 2.20
C MET A 221 5.44 -9.89 2.17
N VAL A 222 4.79 -9.59 3.28
CA VAL A 222 3.36 -9.80 3.50
C VAL A 222 2.71 -8.43 3.54
N ILE A 223 1.85 -8.14 2.55
CA ILE A 223 1.10 -6.90 2.52
C ILE A 223 -0.26 -7.15 3.16
N VAL A 224 -0.57 -6.40 4.21
CA VAL A 224 -1.92 -6.37 4.80
C VAL A 224 -2.58 -5.09 4.33
N ALA A 225 -3.44 -5.24 3.32
CA ALA A 225 -4.12 -4.12 2.69
C ALA A 225 -5.58 -4.04 3.14
N GLY A 226 -5.97 -2.93 3.75
CA GLY A 226 -7.35 -2.68 4.14
C GLY A 226 -7.65 -1.20 4.12
N ARG A 227 -8.83 -0.80 3.64
CA ARG A 227 -9.32 0.58 3.81
C ARG A 227 -9.45 0.89 5.32
N PRO A 228 -9.45 2.18 5.72
CA PRO A 228 -9.80 2.54 7.08
C PRO A 228 -11.18 1.95 7.37
N ALA A 229 -11.30 1.25 8.50
CA ALA A 229 -12.56 0.68 8.97
C ALA A 229 -13.22 -0.40 8.06
N MET A 230 -12.45 -1.26 7.38
CA MET A 230 -12.98 -2.41 6.59
C MET A 230 -13.62 -3.55 7.42
N GLY A 231 -14.69 -3.27 8.16
CA GLY A 231 -15.52 -4.34 8.74
C GLY A 231 -16.56 -3.89 9.76
N LYS A 232 -16.72 -2.60 10.00
CA LYS A 232 -17.49 -2.09 11.14
C LYS A 232 -18.51 -1.06 10.69
N CYS A 233 -19.35 -1.48 9.74
CA CYS A 233 -20.30 -0.58 9.09
C CYS A 233 -21.74 -0.81 9.56
N LEU A 234 -22.52 0.27 9.58
CA LEU A 234 -23.94 0.32 9.90
C LEU A 234 -24.76 0.44 8.62
N ALA A 235 -25.92 -0.22 8.52
CA ALA A 235 -26.82 -0.08 7.37
C ALA A 235 -27.37 1.35 7.27
N ALA A 236 -27.68 1.80 6.06
CA ALA A 236 -28.13 3.16 5.72
C ALA A 236 -29.22 3.67 6.65
N GLU A 237 -30.18 2.82 6.93
CA GLU A 237 -31.39 3.10 7.67
C GLU A 237 -31.18 3.06 9.19
N THR A 238 -29.97 2.74 9.65
CA THR A 238 -29.64 2.70 11.08
C THR A 238 -29.79 4.10 11.68
N PRO A 239 -30.67 4.29 12.68
CA PRO A 239 -30.86 5.60 13.27
C PRO A 239 -29.66 5.99 14.12
N VAL A 240 -29.25 7.25 14.04
CA VAL A 240 -28.22 7.91 14.83
C VAL A 240 -28.77 9.26 15.31
N LEU A 241 -28.54 9.59 16.57
CA LEU A 241 -28.94 10.87 17.14
C LEU A 241 -27.85 11.92 16.88
N ASP A 242 -28.18 12.94 16.09
CA ASP A 242 -27.33 14.11 15.91
C ASP A 242 -27.52 15.07 17.09
N LEU A 243 -26.53 15.15 17.97
CA LEU A 243 -26.58 16.00 19.17
C LEU A 243 -26.52 17.49 18.83
N ALA A 244 -25.92 17.86 17.68
CA ALA A 244 -25.86 19.25 17.23
C ALA A 244 -27.25 19.79 16.83
N SER A 245 -28.11 18.94 16.24
CA SER A 245 -29.47 19.32 15.84
C SER A 245 -30.58 18.80 16.75
N GLY A 246 -30.26 17.89 17.68
CA GLY A 246 -31.22 17.21 18.55
C GLY A 246 -32.18 16.27 17.81
N ARG A 247 -31.88 15.88 16.57
CA ARG A 247 -32.75 15.05 15.73
C ARG A 247 -32.17 13.66 15.55
N SER A 248 -33.01 12.64 15.70
CA SER A 248 -32.70 11.29 15.23
C SER A 248 -32.83 11.25 13.71
N MET A 249 -31.81 10.74 13.03
CA MET A 249 -31.76 10.60 11.57
C MET A 249 -31.05 9.31 11.20
N THR A 250 -31.18 8.87 9.95
CA THR A 250 -30.43 7.72 9.43
C THR A 250 -28.93 8.01 9.37
N ILE A 251 -28.08 7.01 9.58
CA ILE A 251 -26.61 7.14 9.44
C ILE A 251 -26.23 7.63 8.04
N GLU A 252 -26.99 7.27 7.01
CA GLU A 252 -26.83 7.80 5.66
C GLU A 252 -26.93 9.34 5.63
N GLU A 253 -28.02 9.88 6.18
CA GLU A 253 -28.26 11.32 6.26
C GLU A 253 -27.21 12.01 7.13
N PHE A 254 -26.83 11.40 8.25
CA PHE A 254 -25.81 11.91 9.14
C PHE A 254 -24.44 12.04 8.44
N VAL A 255 -24.03 10.99 7.71
CA VAL A 255 -22.80 10.99 6.90
C VAL A 255 -22.88 12.01 5.75
N ARG A 256 -24.03 12.11 5.08
CA ARG A 256 -24.25 13.09 4.00
C ARG A 256 -24.05 14.53 4.48
N ARG A 257 -24.61 14.87 5.65
CA ARG A 257 -24.47 16.20 6.27
C ARG A 257 -23.03 16.46 6.73
N GLY A 258 -22.38 15.48 7.36
CA GLY A 258 -20.97 15.58 7.75
C GLY A 258 -20.02 15.78 6.56
N LEU A 259 -20.24 15.05 5.45
CA LEU A 259 -19.49 15.22 4.20
C LEU A 259 -19.75 16.58 3.51
N ALA A 260 -20.93 17.17 3.72
CA ALA A 260 -21.25 18.52 3.26
C ALA A 260 -20.62 19.63 4.13
N GLY A 261 -19.88 19.26 5.19
CA GLY A 261 -19.23 20.20 6.11
C GLY A 261 -20.19 20.80 7.15
N GLU A 262 -21.39 20.25 7.32
CA GLU A 262 -22.30 20.68 8.37
C GLU A 262 -21.80 20.24 9.75
N PRO A 263 -22.03 21.04 10.81
CA PRO A 263 -21.68 20.64 12.17
C PRO A 263 -22.62 19.50 12.62
N VAL A 264 -22.09 18.28 12.63
CA VAL A 264 -22.76 17.10 13.17
C VAL A 264 -21.97 16.54 14.35
N SER A 265 -22.68 16.05 15.36
CA SER A 265 -22.07 15.43 16.54
C SER A 265 -22.92 14.26 17.03
N LEU A 266 -22.28 13.29 17.67
CA LEU A 266 -22.94 12.10 18.19
C LEU A 266 -22.50 11.81 19.61
N SER A 267 -23.22 10.92 20.28
CA SER A 267 -22.86 10.48 21.61
C SER A 267 -21.88 9.32 21.55
N THR A 268 -20.80 9.41 22.32
CA THR A 268 -19.80 8.35 22.49
C THR A 268 -19.72 7.97 23.95
N LEU A 269 -19.32 6.73 24.20
CA LEU A 269 -19.12 6.23 25.54
C LEU A 269 -17.68 6.52 25.99
N ALA A 270 -17.55 7.33 27.04
CA ALA A 270 -16.28 7.59 27.68
C ALA A 270 -15.87 6.44 28.62
N PRO A 271 -14.59 6.36 29.01
CA PRO A 271 -14.09 5.29 29.87
C PRO A 271 -14.77 5.14 31.25
N ASP A 272 -15.44 6.18 31.72
CA ASP A 272 -16.20 6.21 32.96
C ASP A 272 -17.64 5.69 32.81
N LEU A 273 -17.97 5.12 31.65
CA LEU A 273 -19.32 4.71 31.25
C LEU A 273 -20.34 5.87 31.24
N THR A 274 -19.84 7.10 31.08
CA THR A 274 -20.66 8.30 30.83
C THR A 274 -20.72 8.61 29.35
N MET A 275 -21.83 9.21 28.92
CA MET A 275 -22.01 9.62 27.53
C MET A 275 -21.37 11.00 27.29
N ARG A 276 -20.62 11.13 26.20
CA ARG A 276 -20.01 12.40 25.78
C ARG A 276 -20.39 12.75 24.36
N GLU A 277 -20.69 14.03 24.13
CA GLU A 277 -20.82 14.55 22.77
C GLU A 277 -19.43 14.56 22.10
N THR A 278 -19.34 14.03 20.89
CA THR A 278 -18.10 14.02 20.10
C THR A 278 -18.40 14.23 18.63
N ARG A 279 -17.53 14.97 17.95
CA ARG A 279 -17.60 15.17 16.50
C ARG A 279 -16.79 14.06 15.81
N PRO A 280 -17.37 13.32 14.85
CA PRO A 280 -16.61 12.38 14.04
C PRO A 280 -15.51 13.10 13.26
N SER A 281 -14.33 12.49 13.19
CA SER A 281 -13.18 12.98 12.42
C SER A 281 -13.23 12.54 10.96
N ALA A 282 -13.95 11.46 10.64
CA ALA A 282 -14.19 11.01 9.27
C ALA A 282 -15.57 10.38 9.09
N PHE A 283 -16.11 10.52 7.88
CA PHE A 283 -17.39 9.97 7.44
C PHE A 283 -17.19 9.12 6.19
N VAL A 284 -17.71 7.89 6.18
CA VAL A 284 -17.46 6.91 5.12
C VAL A 284 -18.76 6.26 4.66
N HIS A 285 -18.96 6.21 3.35
CA HIS A 285 -20.01 5.40 2.72
C HIS A 285 -19.36 4.19 2.05
N ASN A 286 -19.64 2.99 2.57
CA ASN A 286 -19.04 1.72 2.18
C ASN A 286 -19.89 0.94 1.15
N GLY A 287 -20.98 1.55 0.66
CA GLY A 287 -21.92 0.99 -0.31
C GLY A 287 -22.64 -0.26 0.18
N ARG A 288 -23.34 -0.96 -0.71
CA ARG A 288 -24.12 -2.15 -0.34
C ARG A 288 -23.32 -3.35 0.18
N LEU A 289 -23.58 -3.83 1.40
CA LEU A 289 -23.00 -5.06 1.99
C LEU A 289 -24.09 -5.92 2.63
N PRO A 290 -23.87 -7.24 2.80
CA PRO A 290 -24.74 -8.09 3.61
C PRO A 290 -24.79 -7.60 5.06
N VAL A 291 -25.99 -7.51 5.61
CA VAL A 291 -26.21 -7.03 6.99
C VAL A 291 -26.99 -8.06 7.79
N LEU A 292 -26.67 -8.14 9.07
CA LEU A 292 -27.46 -8.84 10.07
C LEU A 292 -28.31 -7.82 10.81
N ARG A 293 -29.55 -8.19 11.13
CA ARG A 293 -30.42 -7.44 12.03
C ARG A 293 -30.32 -8.06 13.42
N VAL A 294 -29.85 -7.26 14.37
CA VAL A 294 -29.95 -7.54 15.80
C VAL A 294 -31.21 -6.86 16.30
N THR A 295 -32.03 -7.59 17.06
CA THR A 295 -33.20 -7.02 17.75
C THR A 295 -33.10 -7.37 19.22
N THR A 296 -33.37 -6.38 20.07
CA THR A 296 -33.34 -6.51 21.53
C THR A 296 -34.73 -6.62 22.11
N ARG A 297 -34.82 -6.99 23.39
CA ARG A 297 -36.09 -7.20 24.11
C ARG A 297 -36.90 -5.92 24.22
N SER A 298 -36.26 -4.76 24.37
CA SER A 298 -36.96 -3.47 24.36
C SER A 298 -37.48 -3.06 22.99
N GLY A 299 -37.21 -3.83 21.94
CA GLY A 299 -37.55 -3.52 20.56
C GLY A 299 -36.54 -2.62 19.82
N ARG A 300 -35.34 -2.38 20.38
CA ARG A 300 -34.26 -1.72 19.61
C ARG A 300 -33.80 -2.66 18.51
N ALA A 301 -33.49 -2.09 17.34
CA ALA A 301 -33.05 -2.87 16.19
C ALA A 301 -31.88 -2.19 15.50
N LEU A 302 -30.77 -2.92 15.42
CA LEU A 302 -29.56 -2.50 14.71
C LEU A 302 -29.37 -3.36 13.47
N ARG A 303 -29.08 -2.72 12.35
CA ARG A 303 -28.67 -3.40 11.12
C ARG A 303 -27.21 -3.08 10.86
N ALA A 304 -26.35 -4.08 10.91
CA ALA A 304 -24.91 -3.87 10.78
C ALA A 304 -24.24 -5.05 10.07
N THR A 305 -23.00 -4.87 9.63
CA THR A 305 -22.20 -5.97 9.08
C THR A 305 -21.90 -7.02 10.15
N ALA A 306 -21.73 -8.27 9.74
CA ALA A 306 -21.48 -9.41 10.63
C ALA A 306 -20.33 -9.18 11.65
N THR A 307 -19.28 -8.49 11.23
CA THR A 307 -18.08 -8.19 12.02
C THR A 307 -18.19 -6.93 12.90
N HIS A 308 -19.35 -6.27 12.91
CA HIS A 308 -19.57 -5.05 13.69
C HIS A 308 -19.65 -5.39 15.19
N PRO A 309 -18.85 -4.77 16.08
CA PRO A 309 -18.84 -5.12 17.50
C PRO A 309 -19.91 -4.33 18.26
N LEU A 310 -20.58 -5.01 19.18
CA LEU A 310 -21.48 -4.44 20.18
C LEU A 310 -20.94 -4.67 21.58
N LEU A 311 -21.13 -3.71 22.47
CA LEU A 311 -20.65 -3.82 23.85
C LEU A 311 -21.59 -4.74 24.66
N GLY A 312 -21.14 -5.93 25.03
CA GLY A 312 -21.80 -6.84 25.97
C GLY A 312 -21.31 -6.69 27.41
N VAL A 313 -21.98 -7.34 28.37
CA VAL A 313 -21.63 -7.28 29.82
C VAL A 313 -20.18 -7.73 30.06
N ARG A 314 -19.71 -8.71 29.29
CA ARG A 314 -18.37 -9.29 29.36
C ARG A 314 -17.36 -8.66 28.39
N GLY A 315 -17.74 -7.60 27.65
CA GLY A 315 -16.89 -6.92 26.67
C GLY A 315 -17.50 -6.90 25.26
N TRP A 316 -16.70 -6.50 24.27
CA TRP A 316 -17.13 -6.36 22.87
C TRP A 316 -17.36 -7.71 22.19
N VAL A 317 -18.50 -7.87 21.53
CA VAL A 317 -18.90 -9.09 20.80
C VAL A 317 -19.33 -8.72 19.39
N ALA A 318 -18.85 -9.44 18.37
CA ALA A 318 -19.28 -9.20 16.99
C ALA A 318 -20.74 -9.59 16.78
N VAL A 319 -21.44 -8.87 15.89
CA VAL A 319 -22.86 -9.12 15.60
C VAL A 319 -23.11 -10.57 15.15
N ALA A 320 -22.19 -11.19 14.41
CA ALA A 320 -22.30 -12.59 13.99
C ALA A 320 -22.21 -13.60 15.15
N ASP A 321 -21.53 -13.22 16.23
CA ASP A 321 -21.28 -14.08 17.40
C ASP A 321 -22.32 -13.87 18.51
N LEU A 322 -23.25 -12.92 18.31
CA LEU A 322 -24.35 -12.69 19.25
C LEU A 322 -25.38 -13.83 19.16
N SER A 323 -25.72 -14.37 20.32
CA SER A 323 -26.78 -15.35 20.51
C SER A 323 -27.95 -14.73 21.26
N PRO A 324 -29.21 -15.13 20.97
CA PRO A 324 -30.36 -14.75 21.79
C PRO A 324 -30.13 -15.08 23.28
N GLY A 325 -30.53 -14.17 24.17
CA GLY A 325 -30.28 -14.28 25.61
C GLY A 325 -29.06 -13.48 26.10
N LEU A 326 -28.17 -13.01 25.22
CA LEU A 326 -27.04 -12.18 25.62
C LEU A 326 -27.45 -10.72 25.84
N SER A 327 -26.97 -10.12 26.92
CA SER A 327 -27.21 -8.70 27.24
C SER A 327 -26.16 -7.77 26.62
N ILE A 328 -26.62 -6.71 25.95
CA ILE A 328 -25.79 -5.67 25.32
C ILE A 328 -26.11 -4.27 25.85
N ALA A 329 -25.13 -3.38 25.80
CA ALA A 329 -25.20 -2.04 26.36
C ALA A 329 -26.02 -1.11 25.46
N VAL A 330 -26.97 -0.42 26.10
CA VAL A 330 -27.84 0.59 25.48
C VAL A 330 -27.86 1.84 26.38
N PRO A 331 -28.18 3.04 25.88
CA PRO A 331 -28.37 4.23 26.70
C PRO A 331 -29.53 4.05 27.68
N ARG A 332 -29.36 4.53 28.91
CA ARG A 332 -30.37 4.44 29.97
C ARG A 332 -31.51 5.44 29.71
N GLY A 333 -32.73 4.91 29.61
CA GLY A 333 -33.98 5.69 29.53
C GLY A 333 -34.74 5.72 30.87
N ASN A 334 -36.08 5.69 30.83
CA ASN A 334 -36.98 5.63 32.00
C ASN A 334 -37.30 4.19 32.46
N GLU A 335 -36.60 3.19 31.95
CA GLU A 335 -36.84 1.76 32.21
C GLU A 335 -36.22 1.34 33.56
N SER A 336 -36.71 0.24 34.18
CA SER A 336 -36.18 -0.26 35.45
C SER A 336 -34.69 -0.53 35.35
N GLY A 337 -33.91 0.04 36.28
CA GLY A 337 -32.46 0.10 36.24
C GLY A 337 -31.72 -1.21 36.52
N ASP A 338 -32.41 -2.34 36.64
CA ASP A 338 -31.83 -3.63 37.02
C ASP A 338 -30.76 -4.08 36.00
N LEU A 339 -29.65 -4.56 36.54
CA LEU A 339 -28.51 -5.07 35.79
C LEU A 339 -28.69 -6.57 35.49
N PRO A 340 -28.20 -7.08 34.35
CA PRO A 340 -28.35 -8.48 33.96
C PRO A 340 -27.77 -9.44 35.01
N VAL A 341 -28.24 -10.69 34.99
CA VAL A 341 -27.76 -11.75 35.89
C VAL A 341 -26.25 -11.97 35.71
N GLU A 342 -25.75 -11.78 34.49
CA GLU A 342 -24.34 -11.85 34.11
C GLU A 342 -23.47 -10.80 34.82
N CYS A 343 -24.06 -9.78 35.45
CA CYS A 343 -23.33 -8.87 36.32
C CYS A 343 -22.91 -9.53 37.65
N TRP A 344 -23.51 -10.67 38.05
CA TRP A 344 -23.05 -11.43 39.21
C TRP A 344 -21.65 -12.00 38.98
N ASP A 345 -21.29 -12.38 37.74
CA ASP A 345 -19.92 -12.75 37.38
C ASP A 345 -18.94 -11.63 37.71
N VAL A 346 -19.36 -10.37 37.51
CA VAL A 346 -18.56 -9.19 37.82
C VAL A 346 -18.47 -9.02 39.33
N VAL A 347 -19.57 -9.18 40.07
CA VAL A 347 -19.56 -9.12 41.54
C VAL A 347 -18.66 -10.21 42.13
N GLU A 348 -18.78 -11.46 41.68
CA GLU A 348 -17.98 -12.60 42.15
C GLU A 348 -16.49 -12.41 41.85
N ALA A 349 -16.16 -11.84 40.70
CA ALA A 349 -14.79 -11.48 40.36
C ALA A 349 -14.22 -10.39 41.30
N GLU A 350 -15.04 -9.41 41.67
CA GLU A 350 -14.66 -8.32 42.61
C GLU A 350 -14.66 -8.76 44.08
N MET A 351 -15.31 -9.89 44.42
CA MET A 351 -15.24 -10.46 45.77
C MET A 351 -13.84 -10.98 46.12
N GLY A 352 -12.98 -11.26 45.12
CA GLY A 352 -11.56 -11.54 45.35
C GLY A 352 -11.27 -12.74 46.28
N GLY A 353 -12.21 -13.69 46.38
CA GLY A 353 -12.11 -14.86 47.27
C GLY A 353 -12.76 -14.70 48.65
N LEU A 354 -13.39 -13.56 48.95
CA LEU A 354 -14.26 -13.41 50.11
C LEU A 354 -15.47 -14.33 50.02
N SER A 355 -15.88 -14.88 51.17
CA SER A 355 -17.14 -15.61 51.28
C SER A 355 -18.32 -14.63 51.30
N TRP A 356 -19.49 -15.09 50.83
CA TRP A 356 -20.73 -14.30 50.92
C TRP A 356 -21.10 -13.93 52.37
N GLU A 357 -20.69 -14.72 53.36
CA GLU A 357 -20.86 -14.39 54.78
C GLU A 357 -20.03 -13.16 55.19
N GLU A 358 -18.81 -13.03 54.69
CA GLU A 358 -17.96 -11.86 54.91
C GLU A 358 -18.47 -10.62 54.16
N VAL A 359 -19.00 -10.79 52.95
CA VAL A 359 -19.65 -9.71 52.20
C VAL A 359 -20.92 -9.24 52.91
N ASN A 360 -21.73 -10.17 53.41
CA ASN A 360 -22.92 -9.88 54.23
C ASN A 360 -22.56 -9.05 55.47
N ALA A 361 -21.51 -9.46 56.19
CA ALA A 361 -21.04 -8.72 57.37
C ALA A 361 -20.59 -7.30 57.02
N ARG A 362 -19.94 -7.09 55.87
CA ARG A 362 -19.52 -5.76 55.38
C ARG A 362 -20.70 -4.88 54.93
N CYS A 363 -21.78 -5.48 54.44
CA CYS A 363 -23.04 -4.80 54.15
C CYS A 363 -23.91 -4.56 55.41
N GLY A 364 -23.50 -5.04 56.59
CA GLY A 364 -24.29 -4.95 57.81
C GLY A 364 -25.52 -5.88 57.84
N LEU A 365 -25.50 -6.94 57.02
CA LEU A 365 -26.57 -7.93 56.88
C LEU A 365 -26.25 -9.22 57.64
N PRO A 366 -27.26 -10.03 58.00
CA PRO A 366 -27.03 -11.32 58.65
C PRO A 366 -26.19 -12.26 57.78
N GLY A 367 -25.30 -13.06 58.37
CA GLY A 367 -24.39 -13.95 57.61
C GLY A 367 -25.08 -14.94 56.67
N PHE A 368 -26.34 -15.30 56.95
CA PHE A 368 -27.19 -16.17 56.13
C PHE A 368 -28.03 -15.44 55.07
N HIS A 369 -27.81 -14.14 54.84
CA HIS A 369 -28.52 -13.38 53.83
C HIS A 369 -28.25 -13.94 52.42
N ASP A 370 -29.31 -14.27 51.69
CA ASP A 370 -29.24 -14.80 50.33
C ASP A 370 -29.51 -13.68 49.33
N TRP A 371 -28.48 -13.28 48.59
CA TRP A 371 -28.56 -12.29 47.51
C TRP A 371 -29.23 -12.85 46.24
N HIS A 372 -29.54 -14.15 46.22
CA HIS A 372 -30.04 -14.87 45.04
C HIS A 372 -29.08 -14.74 43.84
N VAL A 373 -27.79 -14.89 44.12
CA VAL A 373 -26.68 -14.91 43.15
C VAL A 373 -27.02 -15.85 41.99
N ASP A 374 -26.82 -15.38 40.76
CA ASP A 374 -27.10 -16.07 39.49
C ASP A 374 -28.57 -16.47 39.25
N LYS A 375 -29.49 -16.09 40.15
CA LYS A 375 -30.93 -16.43 40.04
C LYS A 375 -31.80 -15.23 39.69
N ARG A 376 -31.31 -14.00 39.91
CA ARG A 376 -32.04 -12.74 39.64
C ARG A 376 -31.13 -11.65 39.10
N ALA A 377 -31.71 -10.71 38.37
CA ALA A 377 -31.06 -9.46 37.98
C ALA A 377 -30.66 -8.65 39.22
N ILE A 378 -29.56 -7.89 39.13
CA ILE A 378 -29.01 -7.11 40.24
C ILE A 378 -29.56 -5.69 40.18
N ASP A 379 -30.27 -5.26 41.21
CA ASP A 379 -30.65 -3.85 41.31
C ASP A 379 -29.41 -2.95 41.50
N ARG A 380 -29.46 -1.70 41.03
CA ARG A 380 -28.33 -0.77 41.12
C ARG A 380 -28.07 -0.26 42.53
N GLU A 381 -29.10 -0.13 43.37
CA GLU A 381 -28.88 0.21 44.79
C GLU A 381 -28.20 -0.98 45.48
N CYS A 382 -28.64 -2.20 45.16
CA CYS A 382 -27.97 -3.42 45.59
C CYS A 382 -26.51 -3.48 45.11
N LEU A 383 -26.24 -3.18 43.83
CA LEU A 383 -24.87 -3.16 43.31
C LEU A 383 -24.04 -2.02 43.94
N ALA A 384 -24.66 -0.88 44.27
CA ALA A 384 -23.98 0.23 44.94
C ALA A 384 -23.60 -0.13 46.39
N GLU A 385 -24.46 -0.85 47.11
CA GLU A 385 -24.16 -1.37 48.45
C GLU A 385 -23.06 -2.44 48.40
N LEU A 386 -23.09 -3.34 47.40
CA LEU A 386 -22.00 -4.31 47.17
C LEU A 386 -20.70 -3.60 46.76
N ALA A 387 -20.77 -2.58 45.90
CA ALA A 387 -19.62 -1.77 45.51
C ALA A 387 -19.00 -1.05 46.71
N LYS A 388 -19.81 -0.62 47.68
CA LYS A 388 -19.35 0.01 48.92
C LYS A 388 -18.74 -1.02 49.87
N ALA A 389 -19.34 -2.20 50.00
CA ALA A 389 -18.85 -3.27 50.87
C ALA A 389 -17.56 -3.93 50.35
N LEU A 390 -17.40 -4.01 49.03
CA LEU A 390 -16.23 -4.56 48.35
C LEU A 390 -15.19 -3.49 47.98
N ASP A 391 -15.49 -2.21 48.23
CA ASP A 391 -14.72 -1.04 47.78
C ASP A 391 -14.31 -1.09 46.29
N SER A 392 -15.25 -1.53 45.43
CA SER A 392 -15.00 -1.69 44.00
C SER A 392 -15.48 -0.48 43.20
N ASP A 393 -14.53 0.27 42.63
CA ASP A 393 -14.81 1.35 41.68
C ASP A 393 -15.41 0.86 40.36
N ARG A 394 -15.25 -0.42 40.02
CA ARG A 394 -15.86 -1.02 38.82
C ARG A 394 -17.33 -1.31 39.06
N LEU A 395 -17.70 -1.89 40.21
CA LEU A 395 -19.10 -2.06 40.61
C LEU A 395 -19.78 -0.70 40.81
N ARG A 396 -19.06 0.28 41.38
CA ARG A 396 -19.54 1.66 41.56
C ARG A 396 -19.85 2.31 40.21
N ARG A 397 -18.95 2.22 39.23
CA ARG A 397 -19.18 2.73 37.86
C ARG A 397 -20.31 2.01 37.15
N LEU A 398 -20.42 0.68 37.28
CA LEU A 398 -21.55 -0.08 36.73
C LEU A 398 -22.88 0.36 37.34
N ALA A 399 -22.93 0.57 38.66
CA ALA A 399 -24.11 1.05 39.36
C ALA A 399 -24.51 2.47 38.92
N THR A 400 -23.55 3.39 38.80
CA THR A 400 -23.80 4.79 38.42
C THR A 400 -23.85 5.04 36.91
N SER A 401 -23.52 4.05 36.08
CA SER A 401 -23.43 4.19 34.62
C SER A 401 -24.71 4.73 33.99
N GLU A 402 -24.54 5.50 32.92
CA GLU A 402 -25.64 5.99 32.08
C GLU A 402 -26.10 4.94 31.05
N LEU A 403 -25.61 3.71 31.18
CA LEU A 403 -25.97 2.56 30.33
C LEU A 403 -27.06 1.74 31.01
N ALA A 404 -28.00 1.22 30.24
CA ALA A 404 -28.83 0.07 30.58
C ALA A 404 -28.35 -1.15 29.78
N TRP A 405 -28.89 -2.32 30.10
CA TRP A 405 -28.56 -3.56 29.41
C TRP A 405 -29.83 -4.18 28.86
N ASP A 406 -29.79 -4.49 27.57
CA ASP A 406 -30.93 -5.04 26.86
C ASP A 406 -30.58 -6.41 26.30
N GLU A 407 -31.51 -7.35 26.38
CA GLU A 407 -31.27 -8.73 25.96
C GLU A 407 -31.49 -8.83 24.45
N VAL A 408 -30.54 -9.42 23.74
CA VAL A 408 -30.70 -9.78 22.33
C VAL A 408 -31.76 -10.87 22.22
N VAL A 409 -32.83 -10.63 21.47
CA VAL A 409 -33.89 -11.62 21.23
C VAL A 409 -33.76 -12.31 19.88
N SER A 410 -33.11 -11.67 18.90
CA SER A 410 -32.85 -12.29 17.60
C SER A 410 -31.66 -11.66 16.88
N VAL A 411 -30.91 -12.49 16.17
CA VAL A 411 -29.91 -12.09 15.18
C VAL A 411 -30.21 -12.83 13.89
N VAL A 412 -30.59 -12.11 12.84
CA VAL A 412 -31.03 -12.72 11.58
C VAL A 412 -30.37 -12.04 10.38
N ALA A 413 -30.13 -12.80 9.31
CA ALA A 413 -29.70 -12.22 8.04
C ALA A 413 -30.79 -11.30 7.48
N ASP A 414 -30.41 -10.08 7.11
CA ASP A 414 -31.35 -9.02 6.71
C ASP A 414 -30.96 -8.39 5.35
N GLY A 415 -30.63 -9.29 4.41
CA GLY A 415 -30.29 -8.95 3.04
C GLY A 415 -29.03 -8.10 2.91
N SER A 416 -29.03 -7.18 1.94
CA SER A 416 -27.94 -6.23 1.75
C SER A 416 -28.48 -4.81 1.72
N SER A 417 -27.87 -3.93 2.51
CA SER A 417 -28.16 -2.49 2.56
C SER A 417 -26.89 -1.69 2.27
N ASP A 418 -27.03 -0.45 1.80
CA ASP A 418 -25.89 0.48 1.77
C ASP A 418 -25.38 0.67 3.18
N VAL A 419 -24.07 0.62 3.39
CA VAL A 419 -23.49 0.69 4.73
C VAL A 419 -22.56 1.88 4.88
N TYR A 420 -22.47 2.40 6.10
CA TYR A 420 -21.79 3.63 6.45
C TYR A 420 -20.92 3.40 7.68
N ASP A 421 -19.86 4.18 7.82
CA ASP A 421 -18.92 4.09 8.94
C ASP A 421 -18.41 5.47 9.34
N LEU A 422 -17.99 5.61 10.59
CA LEU A 422 -17.55 6.85 11.21
C LEU A 422 -16.23 6.61 11.95
N THR A 423 -15.27 7.52 11.77
CA THR A 423 -14.10 7.58 12.63
C THR A 423 -14.38 8.58 13.74
N VAL A 424 -14.22 8.15 15.00
CA VAL A 424 -14.34 9.01 16.16
C VAL A 424 -13.05 8.94 16.96
N ASP A 425 -12.36 10.08 17.05
CA ASP A 425 -11.08 10.18 17.72
C ASP A 425 -11.27 10.18 19.25
N GLY A 426 -10.33 9.56 19.96
CA GLY A 426 -10.33 9.51 21.42
C GLY A 426 -11.06 8.30 22.00
N THR A 427 -12.39 8.19 21.79
CA THR A 427 -13.24 7.13 22.37
C THR A 427 -13.36 5.90 21.47
N HIS A 428 -13.16 6.06 20.15
CA HIS A 428 -13.20 4.98 19.14
C HIS A 428 -14.49 4.15 19.14
N ASN A 429 -15.57 4.71 19.70
CA ASN A 429 -16.90 4.12 19.77
C ASN A 429 -17.98 5.20 19.64
N PHE A 430 -19.21 4.82 19.30
CA PHE A 430 -20.35 5.74 19.24
C PHE A 430 -21.69 5.01 19.41
N LEU A 431 -22.78 5.77 19.57
CA LEU A 431 -24.14 5.23 19.58
C LEU A 431 -24.77 5.15 18.19
N ALA A 432 -25.35 4.00 17.91
CA ALA A 432 -26.21 3.77 16.75
C ALA A 432 -27.37 2.85 17.12
N ALA A 433 -28.58 3.21 16.71
CA ALA A 433 -29.83 2.55 17.12
C ALA A 433 -29.93 2.33 18.63
N ASP A 434 -29.47 3.30 19.41
CA ASP A 434 -29.39 3.24 20.87
C ASP A 434 -28.55 2.04 21.38
N MET A 435 -27.48 1.69 20.66
CA MET A 435 -26.53 0.63 21.00
C MET A 435 -25.09 1.13 20.78
N VAL A 436 -24.12 0.63 21.56
CA VAL A 436 -22.71 1.10 21.56
C VAL A 436 -21.82 0.25 20.61
N VAL A 437 -21.04 0.89 19.71
CA VAL A 437 -20.26 0.25 18.60
C VAL A 437 -18.77 0.70 18.45
N HIS A 438 -17.80 -0.01 17.80
CA HIS A 438 -16.30 0.24 17.84
C HIS A 438 -15.44 -0.04 16.55
N ASN A 439 -14.19 0.50 16.37
CA ASN A 439 -13.18 0.46 15.22
C ASN A 439 -11.93 -0.56 15.34
N SER A 440 -11.17 -1.04 14.30
CA SER A 440 -10.25 -2.29 14.28
C SER A 440 -8.67 -2.15 14.21
N THR A 441 -7.86 -3.20 14.57
CA THR A 441 -6.35 -3.23 14.78
C THR A 441 -5.54 -4.54 14.45
N ILE A 442 -5.34 -4.99 13.19
CA ILE A 442 -4.80 -6.35 12.88
C ILE A 442 -3.26 -6.58 13.05
N GLY A 443 -2.40 -5.60 12.75
CA GLY A 443 -0.94 -5.81 12.80
C GLY A 443 -0.37 -6.05 14.20
N LEU A 444 -1.06 -5.51 15.21
CA LEU A 444 -0.71 -5.70 16.61
C LEU A 444 -0.92 -7.14 17.09
N ASP A 445 -1.94 -7.83 16.57
CA ASP A 445 -2.25 -9.20 16.95
C ASP A 445 -1.21 -10.20 16.42
N PHE A 446 -0.65 -9.99 15.23
CA PHE A 446 0.43 -10.81 14.70
C PHE A 446 1.69 -10.71 15.58
N ALA A 447 2.08 -9.48 15.94
CA ALA A 447 3.22 -9.25 16.82
C ALA A 447 3.00 -9.83 18.23
N ARG A 448 1.78 -9.71 18.75
CA ARG A 448 1.38 -10.31 20.04
C ARG A 448 1.50 -11.84 20.00
N SER A 449 0.98 -12.49 18.97
CA SER A 449 1.08 -13.94 18.82
C SER A 449 2.55 -14.39 18.72
N CYS A 450 3.35 -13.72 17.89
CA CYS A 450 4.76 -14.01 17.70
C CYS A 450 5.55 -13.91 19.02
N SER A 451 5.50 -12.76 19.70
CA SER A 451 6.40 -12.50 20.82
C SER A 451 5.85 -12.92 22.17
N ILE A 452 4.58 -12.68 22.46
CA ILE A 452 4.01 -12.96 23.79
C ILE A 452 3.64 -14.44 23.91
N LYS A 453 2.98 -15.02 22.90
CA LYS A 453 2.54 -16.42 22.98
C LYS A 453 3.61 -17.43 22.61
N HIS A 454 4.53 -17.06 21.71
CA HIS A 454 5.53 -17.98 21.16
C HIS A 454 6.97 -17.61 21.47
N GLY A 455 7.21 -16.52 22.21
CA GLY A 455 8.55 -16.12 22.65
C GLY A 455 9.50 -15.80 21.50
N MET A 456 8.99 -15.52 20.30
CA MET A 456 9.79 -15.21 19.12
C MET A 456 9.98 -13.71 18.98
N THR A 457 11.21 -13.29 18.68
CA THR A 457 11.54 -11.87 18.60
C THR A 457 10.78 -11.18 17.46
N SER A 458 10.07 -10.09 17.75
CA SER A 458 9.42 -9.27 16.72
C SER A 458 9.67 -7.77 16.90
N ALA A 459 9.55 -7.01 15.81
CA ALA A 459 9.69 -5.56 15.81
C ALA A 459 8.48 -4.89 15.16
N ILE A 460 7.95 -3.85 15.80
CA ILE A 460 6.91 -2.98 15.26
C ILE A 460 7.52 -1.60 15.02
N PHE A 461 7.49 -1.16 13.76
CA PHE A 461 7.76 0.22 13.37
C PHE A 461 6.43 0.92 13.18
N SER A 462 6.07 1.79 14.12
CA SER A 462 4.82 2.54 14.10
C SER A 462 5.08 4.00 13.73
N LEU A 463 4.38 4.47 12.71
CA LEU A 463 4.46 5.81 12.15
C LEU A 463 3.22 6.64 12.49
N GLU A 464 2.15 5.98 12.94
CA GLU A 464 0.86 6.61 13.27
C GLU A 464 0.59 6.59 14.78
N MET A 465 0.83 5.45 15.43
CA MET A 465 0.53 5.25 16.85
C MET A 465 1.77 5.39 17.72
N GLY A 466 1.66 6.11 18.84
CA GLY A 466 2.76 6.22 19.80
C GLY A 466 2.99 4.91 20.57
N ARG A 467 4.21 4.70 21.08
CA ARG A 467 4.59 3.48 21.82
C ARG A 467 3.69 3.21 23.01
N SER A 468 3.33 4.26 23.76
CA SER A 468 2.42 4.14 24.91
C SER A 468 1.04 3.60 24.50
N GLU A 469 0.53 4.01 23.34
CA GLU A 469 -0.77 3.56 22.83
C GLU A 469 -0.72 2.09 22.41
N ILE A 470 0.34 1.70 21.70
CA ILE A 470 0.58 0.31 21.29
C ILE A 470 0.70 -0.60 22.51
N THR A 471 1.51 -0.20 23.50
CA THR A 471 1.68 -0.96 24.74
C THR A 471 0.38 -1.10 25.51
N MET A 472 -0.42 -0.03 25.63
CA MET A 472 -1.73 -0.11 26.28
C MET A 472 -2.68 -1.07 25.56
N ARG A 473 -2.68 -1.09 24.22
CA ARG A 473 -3.50 -2.02 23.43
C ARG A 473 -3.04 -3.46 23.57
N LEU A 474 -1.73 -3.73 23.61
CA LEU A 474 -1.17 -5.05 23.86
C LEU A 474 -1.57 -5.58 25.23
N LEU A 475 -1.35 -4.77 26.26
CA LEU A 475 -1.70 -5.13 27.64
C LEU A 475 -3.21 -5.34 27.79
N SER A 476 -4.03 -4.51 27.15
CA SER A 476 -5.48 -4.68 27.12
C SER A 476 -5.88 -6.02 26.50
N ALA A 477 -5.31 -6.36 25.35
CA ALA A 477 -5.59 -7.61 24.64
C ALA A 477 -5.12 -8.85 25.41
N GLU A 478 -4.01 -8.75 26.14
CA GLU A 478 -3.40 -9.88 26.86
C GLU A 478 -4.01 -10.09 28.25
N ALA A 479 -4.18 -9.01 29.02
CA ALA A 479 -4.83 -9.06 30.33
C ALA A 479 -6.36 -9.19 30.23
N LYS A 480 -6.92 -9.04 29.02
CA LYS A 480 -8.37 -8.92 28.76
C LYS A 480 -8.99 -7.80 29.60
N VAL A 481 -8.23 -6.74 29.84
CA VAL A 481 -8.66 -5.55 30.55
C VAL A 481 -9.08 -4.51 29.51
N PRO A 482 -10.28 -3.93 29.58
CA PRO A 482 -10.71 -2.92 28.62
C PRO A 482 -9.72 -1.74 28.54
N LEU A 483 -9.31 -1.37 27.32
CA LEU A 483 -8.32 -0.31 27.06
C LEU A 483 -8.69 1.03 27.72
N HIS A 484 -9.98 1.30 27.84
CA HIS A 484 -10.49 2.52 28.44
C HIS A 484 -10.21 2.59 29.95
N HIS A 485 -10.24 1.48 30.69
CA HIS A 485 -9.85 1.42 32.10
C HIS A 485 -8.38 1.80 32.29
N MET A 486 -7.52 1.31 31.37
CA MET A 486 -6.08 1.58 31.40
C MET A 486 -5.75 3.03 31.08
N ARG A 487 -6.44 3.64 30.10
CA ARG A 487 -6.21 5.05 29.70
C ARG A 487 -6.74 6.07 30.70
N SER A 488 -7.82 5.74 31.41
CA SER A 488 -8.48 6.66 32.35
C SER A 488 -7.97 6.53 33.78
N GLY A 489 -7.05 5.60 34.06
CA GLY A 489 -6.53 5.35 35.40
C GLY A 489 -7.55 4.74 36.36
N THR A 490 -8.67 4.24 35.84
CA THR A 490 -9.78 3.66 36.62
C THR A 490 -9.63 2.15 36.79
N MET A 491 -8.41 1.64 36.84
CA MET A 491 -8.16 0.21 37.05
C MET A 491 -8.45 -0.17 38.50
N ASN A 492 -9.37 -1.12 38.70
CA ASN A 492 -9.63 -1.70 40.01
C ASN A 492 -8.54 -2.73 40.40
N GLU A 493 -8.53 -3.21 41.64
CA GLU A 493 -7.54 -4.19 42.11
C GLU A 493 -7.55 -5.49 41.28
N GLU A 494 -8.70 -5.90 40.75
CA GLU A 494 -8.80 -7.08 39.89
C GLU A 494 -8.17 -6.85 38.51
N ASP A 495 -8.38 -5.69 37.89
CA ASP A 495 -7.73 -5.28 36.64
C ASP A 495 -6.22 -5.12 36.86
N TRP A 496 -5.81 -4.56 37.99
CA TRP A 496 -4.40 -4.51 38.39
C TRP A 496 -3.83 -5.91 38.59
N THR A 497 -4.60 -6.83 39.15
CA THR A 497 -4.17 -8.22 39.36
C THR A 497 -4.06 -8.97 38.04
N ARG A 498 -5.05 -8.84 37.13
CA ARG A 498 -5.03 -9.44 35.78
C ARG A 498 -3.91 -8.84 34.94
N LEU A 499 -3.73 -7.53 35.02
CA LEU A 499 -2.62 -6.83 34.37
C LEU A 499 -1.30 -7.33 34.95
N ALA A 500 -1.08 -7.28 36.27
CA ALA A 500 0.16 -7.69 36.91
C ALA A 500 0.53 -9.16 36.61
N ARG A 501 -0.47 -10.06 36.56
CA ARG A 501 -0.28 -11.47 36.18
C ARG A 501 0.27 -11.63 34.76
N ARG A 502 -0.19 -10.81 33.81
CA ARG A 502 0.26 -10.84 32.40
C ARG A 502 1.40 -9.88 32.12
N MET A 503 1.67 -8.93 33.01
CA MET A 503 2.69 -7.90 32.84
C MET A 503 4.08 -8.51 32.82
N GLY A 504 4.32 -9.58 33.59
CA GLY A 504 5.55 -10.37 33.51
C GLY A 504 5.74 -10.97 32.12
N GLU A 505 4.73 -11.69 31.61
CA GLU A 505 4.78 -12.30 30.27
C GLU A 505 4.97 -11.27 29.15
N VAL A 506 4.32 -10.11 29.24
CA VAL A 506 4.45 -9.03 28.26
C VAL A 506 5.80 -8.30 28.39
N ALA A 507 6.34 -8.15 29.60
CA ALA A 507 7.63 -7.51 29.83
C ALA A 507 8.81 -8.40 29.40
N ASP A 508 8.67 -9.72 29.57
CA ASP A 508 9.67 -10.71 29.17
C ASP A 508 9.59 -11.04 27.67
N ALA A 509 8.50 -10.69 26.99
CA ALA A 509 8.32 -10.94 25.58
C ALA A 509 9.35 -10.15 24.73
N PRO A 510 10.01 -10.79 23.74
CA PRO A 510 10.99 -10.13 22.88
C PRO A 510 10.33 -9.27 21.79
N LEU A 511 9.50 -8.30 22.17
CA LEU A 511 8.77 -7.39 21.31
C LEU A 511 9.38 -5.98 21.36
N TYR A 512 9.91 -5.51 20.24
CA TYR A 512 10.55 -4.20 20.12
C TYR A 512 9.63 -3.22 19.38
N ILE A 513 9.38 -2.04 19.96
CA ILE A 513 8.51 -1.01 19.36
C ILE A 513 9.34 0.25 19.10
N ASP A 514 9.25 0.75 17.87
CA ASP A 514 9.84 2.01 17.44
C ASP A 514 8.77 2.93 16.88
N ASP A 515 8.52 4.03 17.56
CA ASP A 515 7.52 5.06 17.26
C ASP A 515 8.17 6.39 16.82
N SER A 516 9.41 6.33 16.35
CA SER A 516 10.12 7.54 15.90
C SER A 516 9.35 8.18 14.72
N PRO A 517 9.05 9.49 14.78
CA PRO A 517 8.35 10.18 13.69
C PRO A 517 9.25 10.24 12.45
N ASN A 518 8.65 10.12 11.26
CA ASN A 518 9.33 10.26 9.96
C ASN A 518 10.47 9.26 9.68
N LEU A 519 10.37 8.02 10.17
CA LEU A 519 11.37 6.98 9.87
C LEU A 519 11.53 6.73 8.36
N THR A 520 12.76 6.81 7.89
CA THR A 520 13.14 6.42 6.54
C THR A 520 13.32 4.90 6.44
N MET A 521 13.23 4.36 5.22
CA MET A 521 13.46 2.94 4.97
C MET A 521 14.88 2.49 5.36
N MET A 522 15.88 3.36 5.20
CA MET A 522 17.25 3.07 5.60
C MET A 522 17.39 2.91 7.12
N GLU A 523 16.71 3.75 7.90
CA GLU A 523 16.69 3.64 9.36
C GLU A 523 15.98 2.38 9.83
N ILE A 524 14.82 2.06 9.25
CA ILE A 524 14.09 0.81 9.53
C ILE A 524 15.00 -0.39 9.25
N ARG A 525 15.65 -0.43 8.08
CA ARG A 525 16.60 -1.48 7.70
C ARG A 525 17.78 -1.59 8.68
N ALA A 526 18.40 -0.47 9.04
CA ALA A 526 19.54 -0.45 9.96
C ALA A 526 19.16 -0.95 11.36
N LYS A 527 18.00 -0.54 11.88
CA LYS A 527 17.49 -0.98 13.18
C LYS A 527 17.11 -2.47 13.15
N ALA A 528 16.40 -2.92 12.12
CA ALA A 528 16.03 -4.33 11.94
C ALA A 528 17.26 -5.25 11.81
N ARG A 529 18.28 -4.86 11.02
CA ARG A 529 19.57 -5.57 10.93
C ARG A 529 20.24 -5.71 12.29
N ARG A 530 20.35 -4.61 13.03
CA ARG A 530 20.98 -4.59 14.36
C ARG A 530 20.24 -5.52 15.33
N LEU A 531 18.92 -5.55 15.23
CA LEU A 531 18.07 -6.40 16.07
C LEU A 531 18.21 -7.89 15.68
N ARG A 532 18.26 -8.22 14.38
CA ARG A 532 18.52 -9.58 13.88
C ARG A 532 19.86 -10.12 14.38
N GLN A 533 20.93 -9.31 14.33
CA GLN A 533 22.27 -9.71 14.80
C GLN A 533 22.35 -9.98 16.30
N ARG A 534 21.53 -9.31 17.11
CA ARG A 534 21.61 -9.40 18.58
C ARG A 534 20.57 -10.33 19.21
N HIS A 535 19.41 -10.46 18.58
CA HIS A 535 18.21 -11.05 19.21
C HIS A 535 17.43 -12.00 18.28
N ASP A 536 18.02 -12.50 17.20
CA ASP A 536 17.41 -13.50 16.30
C ASP A 536 15.96 -13.13 15.86
N LEU A 537 15.81 -11.88 15.39
CA LEU A 537 14.53 -11.31 14.92
C LEU A 537 13.78 -12.27 13.99
N LYS A 538 12.49 -12.52 14.25
CA LYS A 538 11.62 -13.45 13.48
C LYS A 538 10.49 -12.75 12.73
N LEU A 539 10.06 -11.56 13.13
CA LEU A 539 8.97 -10.84 12.47
C LEU A 539 9.21 -9.33 12.50
N VAL A 540 8.94 -8.66 11.39
CA VAL A 540 8.90 -7.20 11.31
C VAL A 540 7.51 -6.75 10.88
N VAL A 541 6.92 -5.80 11.60
CA VAL A 541 5.65 -5.14 11.26
C VAL A 541 5.92 -3.66 11.02
N VAL A 542 5.43 -3.12 9.91
CA VAL A 542 5.53 -1.69 9.56
C VAL A 542 4.12 -1.13 9.39
N ASP A 543 3.75 -0.18 10.25
CA ASP A 543 2.44 0.47 10.31
C ASP A 543 2.64 1.99 10.36
N TYR A 544 2.23 2.84 9.43
CA TYR A 544 1.43 2.65 8.24
C TYR A 544 2.22 3.18 7.02
N LEU A 545 2.42 2.37 5.97
CA LEU A 545 3.41 2.63 4.90
C LEU A 545 3.26 4.00 4.18
N GLN A 546 2.07 4.59 4.16
CA GLN A 546 1.85 5.90 3.50
C GLN A 546 2.23 7.11 4.36
N LEU A 547 2.78 6.94 5.56
CA LEU A 547 3.42 8.04 6.30
C LEU A 547 4.94 8.07 6.10
N MET A 548 5.49 7.09 5.36
CA MET A 548 6.89 7.09 4.98
C MET A 548 7.16 8.14 3.89
N THR A 549 8.29 8.81 4.03
CA THR A 549 8.81 9.76 3.04
C THR A 549 10.16 9.24 2.56
N SER A 550 10.38 9.27 1.24
CA SER A 550 11.59 8.76 0.59
C SER A 550 12.79 9.72 0.69
N GLY A 551 12.65 10.87 1.35
CA GLY A 551 13.69 11.91 1.46
C GLY A 551 14.01 12.63 0.14
N LYS A 552 13.59 12.09 -1.02
CA LYS A 552 13.75 12.68 -2.35
C LYS A 552 12.47 13.37 -2.82
N LYS A 553 12.59 14.43 -3.63
CA LYS A 553 11.46 14.94 -4.43
C LYS A 553 11.12 13.90 -5.50
N VAL A 554 10.10 13.08 -5.25
CA VAL A 554 9.57 12.13 -6.24
C VAL A 554 8.38 12.78 -6.95
N GLU A 555 8.32 12.67 -8.28
CA GLU A 555 7.25 13.28 -9.10
C GLU A 555 5.87 12.63 -8.87
N SER A 556 5.82 11.40 -8.35
CA SER A 556 4.59 10.67 -8.07
C SER A 556 4.68 9.79 -6.83
N ARG A 557 3.65 9.86 -5.97
CA ARG A 557 3.48 9.00 -4.79
C ARG A 557 3.46 7.51 -5.14
N GLN A 558 3.11 7.15 -6.37
CA GLN A 558 3.15 5.76 -6.86
C GLN A 558 4.58 5.21 -6.98
N GLN A 559 5.51 6.04 -7.44
CA GLN A 559 6.91 5.66 -7.59
C GLN A 559 7.54 5.48 -6.20
N GLU A 560 7.12 6.32 -5.25
CA GLU A 560 7.50 6.24 -3.85
C GLU A 560 6.99 4.95 -3.18
N VAL A 561 5.70 4.60 -3.35
CA VAL A 561 5.14 3.34 -2.83
C VAL A 561 5.77 2.10 -3.50
N SER A 562 6.09 2.18 -4.80
CA SER A 562 6.77 1.10 -5.51
C SER A 562 8.21 0.90 -5.03
N GLU A 563 8.91 1.99 -4.73
CA GLU A 563 10.25 1.98 -4.13
C GLU A 563 10.21 1.41 -2.70
N PHE A 564 9.23 1.80 -1.88
CA PHE A 564 9.03 1.22 -0.54
C PHE A 564 8.72 -0.27 -0.59
N SER A 565 7.82 -0.70 -1.47
CA SER A 565 7.48 -2.11 -1.66
C SER A 565 8.72 -2.93 -2.06
N ARG A 566 9.51 -2.46 -3.02
CA ARG A 566 10.77 -3.10 -3.41
C ARG A 566 11.75 -3.17 -2.24
N SER A 567 11.91 -2.08 -1.50
CA SER A 567 12.85 -2.00 -0.38
C SER A 567 12.47 -2.92 0.78
N LEU A 568 11.17 -3.06 1.09
CA LEU A 568 10.66 -4.00 2.08
C LEU A 568 10.85 -5.45 1.64
N LYS A 569 10.67 -5.76 0.35
CA LYS A 569 10.94 -7.11 -0.16
C LYS A 569 12.42 -7.47 -0.06
N LEU A 570 13.30 -6.51 -0.37
CA LEU A 570 14.74 -6.69 -0.20
C LEU A 570 15.10 -6.87 1.28
N LEU A 571 14.51 -6.08 2.19
CA LEU A 571 14.68 -6.23 3.63
C LEU A 571 14.26 -7.63 4.11
N ALA A 572 13.10 -8.12 3.68
CA ALA A 572 12.60 -9.44 4.04
C ALA A 572 13.55 -10.56 3.63
N LYS A 573 14.03 -10.53 2.37
CA LYS A 573 14.99 -11.49 1.84
C LYS A 573 16.32 -11.44 2.58
N GLU A 574 16.84 -10.24 2.77
CA GLU A 574 18.15 -10.04 3.37
C GLU A 574 18.22 -10.47 4.84
N LEU A 575 17.17 -10.20 5.61
CA LEU A 575 17.11 -10.62 7.01
C LEU A 575 16.64 -12.07 7.19
N GLU A 576 16.10 -12.67 6.13
CA GLU A 576 15.37 -13.94 6.16
C GLU A 576 14.26 -13.94 7.22
N VAL A 577 13.44 -12.88 7.22
CA VAL A 577 12.28 -12.75 8.12
C VAL A 577 11.04 -12.31 7.36
N PRO A 578 9.84 -12.74 7.77
CA PRO A 578 8.60 -12.14 7.30
C PRO A 578 8.54 -10.65 7.66
N VAL A 579 8.28 -9.82 6.65
CA VAL A 579 8.03 -8.38 6.81
C VAL A 579 6.56 -8.10 6.48
N VAL A 580 5.77 -7.77 7.48
CA VAL A 580 4.36 -7.39 7.38
C VAL A 580 4.27 -5.88 7.20
N ALA A 581 3.72 -5.45 6.08
CA ALA A 581 3.54 -4.06 5.76
C ALA A 581 2.05 -3.72 5.70
N ILE A 582 1.61 -2.82 6.58
CA ILE A 582 0.21 -2.38 6.62
C ILE A 582 0.03 -1.25 5.61
N CYS A 583 -0.88 -1.48 4.67
CA CYS A 583 -1.25 -0.52 3.63
C CYS A 583 -2.78 -0.34 3.55
N GLN A 584 -3.17 0.83 3.09
CA GLN A 584 -4.49 1.39 3.03
C GLN A 584 -4.76 1.50 1.55
N LEU A 585 -5.85 0.86 1.18
CA LEU A 585 -6.27 0.81 -0.20
C LEU A 585 -6.84 2.16 -0.59
N ASN A 586 -6.63 2.52 -1.86
CA ASN A 586 -7.40 3.59 -2.48
C ASN A 586 -8.88 3.18 -2.54
N ARG A 587 -9.79 4.15 -2.68
CA ARG A 587 -11.25 3.90 -2.71
C ARG A 587 -11.76 3.23 -4.00
N SER A 588 -10.86 2.83 -4.91
CA SER A 588 -11.16 2.18 -6.20
C SER A 588 -11.91 0.82 -6.13
N PRO A 589 -11.67 -0.09 -5.15
CA PRO A 589 -12.44 -1.34 -5.04
C PRO A 589 -13.90 -1.11 -4.62
N GLU A 590 -14.26 0.05 -4.04
CA GLU A 590 -15.63 0.38 -3.64
C GLU A 590 -16.59 0.50 -4.83
N GLN A 591 -16.03 0.74 -6.01
CA GLN A 591 -16.76 0.97 -7.25
C GLN A 591 -17.01 -0.34 -8.03
N ARG A 592 -16.55 -1.48 -7.52
CA ARG A 592 -16.74 -2.82 -8.11
C ARG A 592 -17.83 -3.59 -7.38
N GLN A 593 -18.56 -4.45 -8.08
CA GLN A 593 -19.61 -5.27 -7.49
C GLN A 593 -19.10 -6.25 -6.43
N ASP A 594 -17.88 -6.76 -6.56
CA ASP A 594 -17.30 -7.74 -5.63
C ASP A 594 -16.59 -7.11 -4.43
N LYS A 595 -16.25 -5.80 -4.51
CA LYS A 595 -15.56 -4.99 -3.49
C LYS A 595 -14.29 -5.60 -2.90
N LYS A 596 -13.77 -6.65 -3.54
CA LYS A 596 -12.56 -7.35 -3.14
C LYS A 596 -11.37 -6.51 -3.57
N PRO A 597 -10.44 -6.20 -2.64
CA PRO A 597 -9.18 -5.57 -2.99
C PRO A 597 -8.46 -6.36 -4.09
N MET A 598 -8.01 -5.66 -5.12
CA MET A 598 -7.16 -6.18 -6.19
C MET A 598 -5.81 -5.47 -6.14
N LEU A 599 -4.78 -6.09 -6.70
CA LEU A 599 -3.42 -5.51 -6.78
C LEU A 599 -3.40 -4.11 -7.45
N SER A 600 -4.38 -3.81 -8.31
CA SER A 600 -4.56 -2.50 -8.93
C SER A 600 -4.97 -1.37 -7.97
N ASP A 601 -5.57 -1.69 -6.81
CA ASP A 601 -6.07 -0.70 -5.84
C ASP A 601 -4.98 -0.09 -4.95
N LEU A 602 -3.79 -0.69 -4.97
CA LEU A 602 -2.57 -0.14 -4.37
C LEU A 602 -1.94 0.97 -5.23
N ARG A 603 -2.47 1.21 -6.44
CA ARG A 603 -1.99 2.22 -7.40
C ARG A 603 -2.91 3.44 -7.35
N GLU A 604 -2.37 4.67 -7.25
CA GLU A 604 -3.19 5.88 -7.47
C GLU A 604 -3.76 5.82 -8.89
N SER A 605 -5.04 6.08 -9.10
CA SER A 605 -5.62 6.00 -10.46
C SER A 605 -5.36 7.29 -11.24
N GLY A 606 -5.01 7.17 -12.53
CA GLY A 606 -4.95 8.33 -13.41
C GLY A 606 -6.32 8.94 -13.68
N CYS A 607 -6.38 10.23 -13.97
CA CYS A 607 -7.62 10.99 -14.12
C CYS A 607 -7.74 11.64 -15.50
N LEU A 608 -8.99 11.84 -15.93
CA LEU A 608 -9.37 12.54 -17.17
C LEU A 608 -10.04 13.88 -16.81
N THR A 609 -10.01 14.86 -17.72
CA THR A 609 -10.66 16.16 -17.48
C THR A 609 -12.18 16.07 -17.57
N ALA A 610 -12.91 16.97 -16.91
CA ALA A 610 -14.37 17.05 -17.00
C ALA A 610 -14.88 17.25 -18.45
N ALA A 611 -14.07 17.87 -19.31
CA ALA A 611 -14.37 18.04 -20.73
C ALA A 611 -14.21 16.75 -21.56
N THR A 612 -13.51 15.75 -21.02
CA THR A 612 -13.30 14.47 -21.71
C THR A 612 -14.63 13.76 -21.91
N ARG A 613 -14.84 13.24 -23.13
CA ARG A 613 -16.09 12.65 -23.55
C ARG A 613 -15.99 11.13 -23.60
N VAL A 614 -17.02 10.48 -23.09
CA VAL A 614 -17.16 9.02 -23.05
C VAL A 614 -18.24 8.59 -24.02
N LEU A 615 -17.96 7.56 -24.80
CA LEU A 615 -18.89 7.02 -25.79
C LEU A 615 -19.87 6.04 -25.13
N ARG A 616 -21.16 6.37 -25.12
CA ARG A 616 -22.18 5.53 -24.50
C ARG A 616 -22.59 4.37 -25.41
N ALA A 617 -22.69 3.18 -24.85
CA ALA A 617 -23.11 1.97 -25.57
C ALA A 617 -24.64 1.89 -25.75
N ASP A 618 -25.42 2.61 -24.95
CA ASP A 618 -26.88 2.62 -25.05
C ASP A 618 -27.37 3.43 -26.24
N THR A 619 -26.86 4.65 -26.42
CA THR A 619 -27.33 5.66 -27.38
C THR A 619 -26.37 5.86 -28.54
N GLY A 620 -25.11 5.45 -28.40
CA GLY A 620 -24.04 5.69 -29.36
C GLY A 620 -23.50 7.12 -29.33
N ALA A 621 -24.15 8.02 -28.59
CA ALA A 621 -23.72 9.40 -28.42
C ALA A 621 -22.64 9.52 -27.34
N GLU A 622 -21.96 10.65 -27.33
CA GLU A 622 -21.03 10.99 -26.26
C GLU A 622 -21.69 11.81 -25.15
N ALA A 623 -21.19 11.59 -23.94
CA ALA A 623 -21.43 12.45 -22.79
C ALA A 623 -20.08 12.85 -22.18
N SER A 624 -19.92 14.13 -21.85
CA SER A 624 -18.73 14.58 -21.12
C SER A 624 -18.75 14.06 -19.68
N LEU A 625 -17.59 13.81 -19.09
CA LEU A 625 -17.50 13.42 -17.67
C LEU A 625 -18.14 14.47 -16.77
N GLY A 626 -18.02 15.77 -17.11
CA GLY A 626 -18.68 16.87 -16.41
C GLY A 626 -20.21 16.83 -16.50
N GLU A 627 -20.79 16.48 -17.65
CA GLU A 627 -22.24 16.27 -17.78
C GLU A 627 -22.71 15.06 -16.97
N LEU A 628 -21.97 13.96 -17.00
CA LEU A 628 -22.31 12.75 -16.24
C LEU A 628 -22.23 13.00 -14.72
N MET A 629 -21.27 13.82 -14.29
CA MET A 629 -21.17 14.27 -12.90
C MET A 629 -22.32 15.18 -12.49
N SER A 630 -22.69 16.17 -13.33
CA SER A 630 -23.75 17.13 -13.00
C SER A 630 -25.13 16.50 -13.00
N THR A 631 -25.36 15.51 -13.87
CA THR A 631 -26.60 14.74 -13.92
C THR A 631 -26.69 13.66 -12.84
N GLY A 632 -25.55 13.24 -12.28
CA GLY A 632 -25.48 12.18 -11.26
C GLY A 632 -25.87 10.80 -11.78
N GLU A 633 -25.84 10.59 -13.10
CA GLU A 633 -26.18 9.31 -13.72
C GLU A 633 -25.27 8.19 -13.20
N ARG A 634 -25.86 7.02 -12.95
CA ARG A 634 -25.17 5.81 -12.49
C ARG A 634 -25.40 4.66 -13.46
N ASP A 635 -24.50 3.68 -13.41
CA ASP A 635 -24.55 2.46 -14.22
C ASP A 635 -24.69 2.74 -15.73
N ILE A 636 -23.87 3.68 -16.20
CA ILE A 636 -23.87 4.22 -17.56
C ILE A 636 -23.26 3.18 -18.51
N PRO A 637 -24.00 2.67 -19.52
CA PRO A 637 -23.44 1.76 -20.49
C PRO A 637 -22.45 2.51 -21.40
N VAL A 638 -21.20 2.05 -21.46
CA VAL A 638 -20.12 2.63 -22.26
C VAL A 638 -19.46 1.58 -23.14
N TRP A 639 -18.86 2.00 -24.25
CA TRP A 639 -18.00 1.11 -25.02
C TRP A 639 -16.63 0.97 -24.34
N SER A 640 -16.22 -0.27 -24.10
CA SER A 640 -14.94 -0.63 -23.49
C SER A 640 -14.21 -1.69 -24.32
N LEU A 641 -12.96 -1.98 -23.99
CA LEU A 641 -12.13 -3.01 -24.62
C LEU A 641 -12.01 -4.22 -23.68
N ASP A 642 -12.28 -5.42 -24.17
CA ASP A 642 -12.04 -6.66 -23.41
C ASP A 642 -10.59 -7.17 -23.56
N ASP A 643 -10.23 -8.21 -22.79
CA ASP A 643 -8.88 -8.82 -22.83
C ASP A 643 -8.51 -9.42 -24.20
N GLN A 644 -9.49 -9.63 -25.08
CA GLN A 644 -9.30 -10.09 -26.45
C GLN A 644 -9.23 -8.94 -27.46
N GLN A 645 -9.09 -7.70 -26.98
CA GLN A 645 -9.05 -6.47 -27.78
C GLN A 645 -10.33 -6.23 -28.61
N ARG A 646 -11.48 -6.73 -28.15
CA ARG A 646 -12.78 -6.50 -28.78
C ARG A 646 -13.51 -5.38 -28.07
N ILE A 647 -14.19 -4.55 -28.85
CA ILE A 647 -15.05 -3.50 -28.30
C ILE A 647 -16.35 -4.14 -27.80
N VAL A 648 -16.58 -4.04 -26.49
CA VAL A 648 -17.74 -4.61 -25.79
C VAL A 648 -18.45 -3.52 -25.00
N ALA A 649 -19.76 -3.69 -24.79
CA ALA A 649 -20.52 -2.79 -23.94
C ALA A 649 -20.27 -3.17 -22.47
N ALA A 650 -19.68 -2.25 -21.72
CA ALA A 650 -19.44 -2.36 -20.28
C ALA A 650 -20.26 -1.31 -19.52
N THR A 651 -20.33 -1.45 -18.19
CA THR A 651 -21.04 -0.51 -17.34
C THR A 651 -20.04 0.35 -16.59
N MET A 652 -20.06 1.67 -16.85
CA MET A 652 -19.36 2.67 -16.05
C MET A 652 -20.26 3.07 -14.88
N THR A 653 -19.81 2.88 -13.65
CA THR A 653 -20.67 3.04 -12.47
C THR A 653 -21.11 4.47 -12.22
N HIS A 654 -20.21 5.45 -12.28
CA HIS A 654 -20.49 6.89 -12.23
C HIS A 654 -19.22 7.69 -12.54
N ALA A 655 -19.38 8.98 -12.82
CA ALA A 655 -18.27 9.93 -12.88
C ALA A 655 -18.24 10.76 -11.57
N PHE A 656 -17.05 11.08 -11.07
CA PHE A 656 -16.86 11.86 -9.84
C PHE A 656 -15.64 12.79 -9.95
N SER A 657 -15.63 13.87 -9.17
CA SER A 657 -14.49 14.80 -9.13
C SER A 657 -13.39 14.26 -8.23
N SER A 658 -12.15 14.25 -8.72
CA SER A 658 -10.95 14.04 -7.89
C SER A 658 -10.23 15.35 -7.54
N GLY A 659 -10.89 16.50 -7.71
CA GLY A 659 -10.30 17.82 -7.55
C GLY A 659 -9.55 18.33 -8.78
N VAL A 660 -8.80 19.42 -8.60
CA VAL A 660 -8.00 20.06 -9.67
C VAL A 660 -6.61 19.43 -9.69
N LYS A 661 -6.17 18.99 -10.87
CA LYS A 661 -4.87 18.36 -11.10
C LYS A 661 -4.20 18.93 -12.35
N GLU A 662 -2.88 18.83 -12.41
CA GLU A 662 -2.14 19.11 -13.64
C GLU A 662 -2.47 18.04 -14.70
N VAL A 663 -2.69 18.49 -15.93
CA VAL A 663 -3.07 17.64 -17.07
C VAL A 663 -2.23 17.95 -18.30
N TYR A 664 -2.03 16.92 -19.11
CA TYR A 664 -1.29 16.98 -20.36
C TYR A 664 -2.26 16.72 -21.50
N ARG A 665 -2.06 17.43 -22.61
CA ARG A 665 -2.83 17.22 -23.85
C ARG A 665 -2.06 16.29 -24.77
N LEU A 666 -2.60 15.10 -25.00
CA LEU A 666 -2.11 14.15 -25.99
C LEU A 666 -2.75 14.46 -27.35
N LEU A 667 -1.93 14.64 -28.39
CA LEU A 667 -2.36 14.86 -29.77
C LEU A 667 -1.80 13.75 -30.67
N LEU A 668 -2.67 13.06 -31.41
CA LEU A 668 -2.28 12.03 -32.37
C LEU A 668 -2.17 12.61 -33.77
N ALA A 669 -1.32 12.00 -34.62
CA ALA A 669 -1.16 12.37 -36.03
C ALA A 669 -2.47 12.29 -36.84
N THR A 670 -3.44 11.50 -36.38
CA THR A 670 -4.79 11.40 -36.96
C THR A 670 -5.68 12.61 -36.64
N GLY A 671 -5.19 13.55 -35.83
CA GLY A 671 -5.93 14.72 -35.33
C GLY A 671 -6.69 14.46 -34.02
N ARG A 672 -6.77 13.21 -33.55
CA ARG A 672 -7.43 12.87 -32.27
C ARG A 672 -6.66 13.46 -31.10
N GLN A 673 -7.39 13.93 -30.08
CA GLN A 673 -6.79 14.53 -28.90
C GLN A 673 -7.54 14.15 -27.62
N ILE A 674 -6.82 14.13 -26.50
CA ILE A 674 -7.38 13.87 -25.17
C ILE A 674 -6.53 14.56 -24.10
N GLU A 675 -7.15 14.99 -23.00
CA GLU A 675 -6.47 15.60 -21.85
C GLU A 675 -6.55 14.69 -20.63
N ALA A 676 -5.40 14.37 -20.04
CA ALA A 676 -5.31 13.44 -18.92
C ALA A 676 -4.13 13.77 -17.99
N THR A 677 -4.13 13.26 -16.77
CA THR A 677 -2.97 13.35 -15.87
C THR A 677 -1.81 12.49 -16.38
N ALA A 678 -0.57 12.81 -16.00
CA ALA A 678 0.64 12.06 -16.42
C ALA A 678 0.55 10.55 -16.14
N ASN A 679 -0.07 10.16 -15.03
CA ASN A 679 -0.21 8.76 -14.64
C ASN A 679 -1.40 8.03 -15.31
N HIS A 680 -2.18 8.69 -16.17
CA HIS A 680 -3.30 8.04 -16.86
C HIS A 680 -2.78 7.05 -17.92
N PRO A 681 -3.18 5.77 -17.85
CA PRO A 681 -2.67 4.75 -18.76
C PRO A 681 -3.31 4.87 -20.15
N PHE A 682 -2.49 4.62 -21.16
CA PHE A 682 -2.86 4.51 -22.57
C PHE A 682 -2.35 3.16 -23.10
N LEU A 683 -3.17 2.46 -23.88
CA LEU A 683 -2.78 1.18 -24.45
C LEU A 683 -1.83 1.41 -25.62
N THR A 684 -0.60 0.89 -25.53
CA THR A 684 0.41 0.87 -26.60
C THR A 684 0.64 -0.57 -27.08
N PRO A 685 1.38 -0.80 -28.18
CA PRO A 685 1.74 -2.15 -28.62
C PRO A 685 2.51 -2.98 -27.56
N GLN A 686 3.16 -2.31 -26.60
CA GLN A 686 3.90 -2.94 -25.50
C GLN A 686 3.04 -3.10 -24.23
N GLY A 687 1.76 -2.75 -24.28
CA GLY A 687 0.83 -2.80 -23.15
C GLY A 687 0.42 -1.42 -22.65
N TRP A 688 -0.18 -1.36 -21.47
CA TRP A 688 -0.65 -0.12 -20.87
C TRP A 688 0.52 0.70 -20.32
N ARG A 689 0.73 1.91 -20.85
CA ARG A 689 1.78 2.84 -20.40
C ARG A 689 1.16 4.17 -19.96
N PRO A 690 1.60 4.76 -18.84
CA PRO A 690 1.19 6.10 -18.43
C PRO A 690 1.51 7.18 -19.47
N LEU A 691 0.69 8.22 -19.54
CA LEU A 691 0.89 9.35 -20.45
C LEU A 691 2.27 10.02 -20.29
N GLY A 692 2.75 10.18 -19.05
CA GLY A 692 4.03 10.81 -18.74
C GLY A 692 5.24 10.01 -19.23
N GLU A 693 5.06 8.72 -19.53
CA GLU A 693 6.11 7.88 -20.12
C GLU A 693 6.08 7.85 -21.65
N LEU A 694 5.02 8.40 -22.27
CA LEU A 694 4.91 8.45 -23.73
C LEU A 694 5.77 9.55 -24.30
N THR A 695 6.46 9.23 -25.39
CA THR A 695 7.27 10.17 -26.16
C THR A 695 6.65 10.44 -27.53
N VAL A 696 6.96 11.59 -28.13
CA VAL A 696 6.47 11.92 -29.48
C VAL A 696 6.97 10.88 -30.47
N GLY A 697 6.03 10.18 -31.12
CA GLY A 697 6.30 9.05 -32.01
C GLY A 697 5.77 7.72 -31.48
N ASP A 698 5.48 7.63 -30.17
CA ASP A 698 4.85 6.45 -29.59
C ASP A 698 3.43 6.23 -30.13
N GLN A 699 3.07 4.95 -30.31
CA GLN A 699 1.78 4.55 -30.83
C GLN A 699 0.79 4.26 -29.70
N VAL A 700 -0.41 4.82 -29.81
CA VAL A 700 -1.52 4.57 -28.88
C VAL A 700 -2.68 3.93 -29.63
N ALA A 701 -3.30 2.94 -29.01
CA ALA A 701 -4.43 2.21 -29.56
C ALA A 701 -5.65 3.12 -29.73
N VAL A 702 -6.33 2.95 -30.86
CA VAL A 702 -7.52 3.71 -31.23
C VAL A 702 -8.57 2.79 -31.84
N PRO A 703 -9.88 3.06 -31.66
CA PRO A 703 -10.92 2.23 -32.25
C PRO A 703 -10.89 2.31 -33.79
N ARG A 704 -10.87 1.14 -34.42
CA ARG A 704 -10.99 0.94 -35.87
C ARG A 704 -12.45 0.83 -36.33
N ARG A 705 -13.29 0.16 -35.55
CA ARG A 705 -14.72 -0.02 -35.79
C ARG A 705 -15.51 0.21 -34.51
N LEU A 706 -16.66 0.88 -34.60
CA LEU A 706 -17.60 1.01 -33.48
C LEU A 706 -18.85 0.14 -33.72
N PRO A 707 -19.30 -0.67 -32.75
CA PRO A 707 -20.56 -1.41 -32.90
C PRO A 707 -21.78 -0.48 -32.92
N ALA A 708 -22.92 -0.98 -33.41
CA ALA A 708 -24.19 -0.28 -33.29
C ALA A 708 -24.59 -0.13 -31.82
N PRO A 709 -25.19 1.01 -31.41
CA PRO A 709 -25.66 1.19 -30.05
C PRO A 709 -26.78 0.21 -29.70
N ARG A 710 -26.92 -0.12 -28.42
CA ARG A 710 -27.95 -1.06 -27.93
C ARG A 710 -29.36 -0.55 -28.23
N ARG A 711 -29.58 0.77 -28.15
CA ARG A 711 -30.84 1.41 -28.53
C ARG A 711 -30.68 2.06 -29.90
N VAL A 712 -31.24 1.39 -30.90
CA VAL A 712 -31.33 1.94 -32.25
C VAL A 712 -32.55 2.85 -32.34
N VAL A 713 -32.37 4.01 -32.95
CA VAL A 713 -33.39 5.04 -33.15
C VAL A 713 -33.61 5.24 -34.64
N ASP A 714 -34.87 5.31 -35.03
CA ASP A 714 -35.29 5.41 -36.42
C ASP A 714 -36.16 6.67 -36.59
N VAL A 715 -35.55 7.84 -36.43
CA VAL A 715 -36.20 9.17 -36.50
C VAL A 715 -35.69 9.98 -37.70
N ALA A 716 -36.57 10.82 -38.28
CA ALA A 716 -36.23 11.74 -39.37
C ALA A 716 -37.12 13.00 -39.32
N PRO A 717 -36.66 14.17 -39.80
CA PRO A 717 -35.31 14.48 -40.28
C PRO A 717 -34.37 14.95 -39.15
N LEU A 718 -33.08 14.59 -39.24
CA LEU A 718 -32.02 15.08 -38.35
C LEU A 718 -31.32 16.28 -38.99
N ARG A 719 -31.07 17.33 -38.21
CA ARG A 719 -30.40 18.56 -38.67
C ARG A 719 -29.09 18.77 -37.92
N VAL A 720 -28.17 19.50 -38.55
CA VAL A 720 -27.01 20.11 -37.88
C VAL A 720 -27.51 21.37 -37.19
N SER A 721 -27.30 21.49 -35.89
CA SER A 721 -27.71 22.64 -35.08
C SER A 721 -26.54 23.09 -34.20
N ASP A 722 -26.31 24.40 -34.11
CA ASP A 722 -25.28 25.01 -33.25
C ASP A 722 -23.87 24.40 -33.41
N GLY A 723 -23.49 24.01 -34.62
CA GLY A 723 -22.17 23.43 -34.88
C GLY A 723 -21.97 22.02 -34.32
N HIS A 724 -23.05 21.28 -34.04
CA HIS A 724 -23.04 19.89 -33.60
C HIS A 724 -24.01 19.04 -34.42
N LEU A 725 -23.70 17.73 -34.57
CA LEU A 725 -24.70 16.77 -35.06
C LEU A 725 -25.67 16.45 -33.92
N SER A 726 -26.96 16.27 -34.25
CA SER A 726 -27.96 15.80 -33.29
C SER A 726 -27.49 14.50 -32.63
N ARG A 727 -27.60 14.39 -31.29
CA ARG A 727 -27.26 13.16 -30.54
C ARG A 727 -28.02 11.93 -31.06
N LEU A 728 -29.21 12.14 -31.63
CA LEU A 728 -30.02 11.08 -32.23
C LEU A 728 -29.39 10.45 -33.48
N ALA A 729 -28.48 11.15 -34.16
CA ALA A 729 -27.75 10.62 -35.33
C ALA A 729 -26.88 9.42 -34.98
N PHE A 730 -26.32 9.38 -33.77
CA PHE A 730 -25.48 8.28 -33.31
C PHE A 730 -26.27 7.00 -33.01
N GLY A 731 -27.58 7.15 -32.74
CA GLY A 731 -28.53 6.06 -32.54
C GLY A 731 -29.05 5.42 -33.81
N LEU A 732 -28.78 5.98 -35.00
CA LEU A 732 -29.41 5.52 -36.25
C LEU A 732 -29.13 4.04 -36.58
N SER A 733 -30.09 3.35 -37.20
CA SER A 733 -29.82 2.07 -37.86
C SER A 733 -28.78 2.26 -38.98
N GLU A 734 -28.02 1.21 -39.34
CA GLU A 734 -27.00 1.32 -40.41
C GLU A 734 -27.64 1.85 -41.71
N ALA A 735 -28.74 1.24 -42.16
CA ALA A 735 -29.48 1.71 -43.35
C ALA A 735 -29.81 3.22 -43.33
N ARG A 736 -30.25 3.78 -42.19
CA ARG A 736 -30.53 5.22 -42.09
C ARG A 736 -29.29 6.08 -41.91
N LEU A 737 -28.27 5.55 -41.23
CA LEU A 737 -26.99 6.24 -41.04
C LEU A 737 -26.30 6.48 -42.39
N GLY A 738 -26.31 5.49 -43.29
CA GLY A 738 -25.73 5.64 -44.63
C GLY A 738 -26.40 6.77 -45.41
N LYS A 739 -27.75 6.82 -45.38
CA LYS A 739 -28.53 7.91 -45.98
C LYS A 739 -28.23 9.27 -45.35
N PHE A 740 -28.16 9.34 -44.02
CA PHE A 740 -27.85 10.58 -43.31
C PHE A 740 -26.43 11.09 -43.63
N LEU A 741 -25.44 10.19 -43.66
CA LEU A 741 -24.07 10.55 -44.05
C LEU A 741 -24.00 11.04 -45.49
N ALA A 742 -24.74 10.41 -46.42
CA ALA A 742 -24.79 10.84 -47.81
C ALA A 742 -25.44 12.23 -47.95
N ASP A 743 -26.54 12.48 -47.23
CA ASP A 743 -27.19 13.79 -47.23
C ASP A 743 -26.24 14.85 -46.66
N LEU A 744 -25.53 14.58 -45.55
CA LEU A 744 -24.49 15.49 -45.04
C LEU A 744 -23.38 15.74 -46.07
N TRP A 745 -22.85 14.68 -46.68
CA TRP A 745 -21.78 14.78 -47.68
C TRP A 745 -22.21 15.60 -48.89
N SER A 746 -23.49 15.58 -49.27
CA SER A 746 -24.01 16.41 -50.37
C SER A 746 -23.87 17.92 -50.13
N TYR A 747 -23.85 18.36 -48.87
CA TYR A 747 -23.79 19.78 -48.52
C TYR A 747 -22.37 20.30 -48.28
N GLY A 748 -21.50 19.48 -47.68
CA GLY A 748 -20.16 19.91 -47.22
C GLY A 748 -19.00 19.00 -47.63
N GLY A 749 -19.30 17.95 -48.40
CA GLY A 749 -18.33 16.97 -48.86
C GLY A 749 -17.81 17.24 -50.27
N SER A 750 -16.65 16.68 -50.57
CA SER A 750 -16.10 16.66 -51.93
C SER A 750 -15.43 15.31 -52.20
N VAL A 751 -15.59 14.81 -53.42
CA VAL A 751 -14.92 13.63 -53.95
C VAL A 751 -14.27 14.02 -55.27
N ARG A 752 -12.95 13.85 -55.39
CA ARG A 752 -12.21 14.09 -56.65
C ARG A 752 -11.36 12.88 -57.01
N TRP A 753 -11.59 12.29 -58.18
CA TRP A 753 -10.74 11.24 -58.72
C TRP A 753 -9.37 11.80 -59.10
N LEU A 754 -8.30 11.16 -58.64
CA LEU A 754 -6.94 11.56 -58.96
C LEU A 754 -6.52 10.93 -60.29
N ALA A 755 -6.15 11.76 -61.27
CA ALA A 755 -5.79 11.28 -62.60
C ALA A 755 -4.61 10.30 -62.55
N GLY A 756 -4.81 9.10 -63.12
CA GLY A 756 -3.79 8.04 -63.19
C GLY A 756 -3.59 7.24 -61.90
N ALA A 757 -4.49 7.32 -60.92
CA ALA A 757 -4.42 6.53 -59.69
C ALA A 757 -5.81 5.97 -59.32
N ASP A 758 -5.86 4.73 -58.82
CA ASP A 758 -7.09 4.06 -58.32
C ASP A 758 -7.55 4.61 -56.96
N ARG A 759 -7.45 5.93 -56.74
CA ARG A 759 -7.77 6.59 -55.47
C ARG A 759 -8.54 7.88 -55.69
N ALA A 760 -9.44 8.17 -54.78
CA ALA A 760 -10.18 9.41 -54.71
C ALA A 760 -9.67 10.28 -53.57
N ASP A 761 -9.73 11.59 -53.75
CA ASP A 761 -9.58 12.56 -52.68
C ASP A 761 -10.97 12.82 -52.08
N ILE A 762 -11.23 12.20 -50.92
CA ILE A 762 -12.53 12.26 -50.23
C ILE A 762 -12.39 13.15 -49.00
N ARG A 763 -13.09 14.29 -49.01
CA ARG A 763 -13.00 15.30 -47.96
C ARG A 763 -14.37 15.78 -47.49
N TYR A 764 -14.42 16.23 -46.25
CA TYR A 764 -15.55 16.98 -45.70
C TYR A 764 -15.05 18.17 -44.90
N SER A 765 -15.50 19.37 -45.25
CA SER A 765 -15.04 20.63 -44.66
C SER A 765 -16.13 21.27 -43.80
N SER A 766 -15.77 21.75 -42.61
CA SER A 766 -16.69 22.47 -41.72
C SER A 766 -15.95 23.52 -40.88
N ALA A 767 -16.63 24.63 -40.59
CA ALA A 767 -16.14 25.62 -39.63
C ALA A 767 -16.11 25.08 -38.19
N SER A 768 -16.89 24.04 -37.87
CA SER A 768 -16.95 23.43 -36.54
C SER A 768 -16.12 22.15 -36.47
N ARG A 769 -15.12 22.14 -35.59
CA ARG A 769 -14.33 20.95 -35.24
C ARG A 769 -15.23 19.80 -34.78
N HIS A 770 -16.26 20.11 -33.99
CA HIS A 770 -17.15 19.09 -33.43
C HIS A 770 -17.93 18.33 -34.51
N VAL A 771 -18.38 19.01 -35.57
CA VAL A 771 -19.05 18.32 -36.70
C VAL A 771 -18.10 17.34 -37.38
N VAL A 772 -16.84 17.74 -37.59
CA VAL A 772 -15.84 16.91 -38.25
C VAL A 772 -15.48 15.70 -37.39
N ASP A 773 -15.32 15.88 -36.07
CA ASP A 773 -15.08 14.79 -35.13
C ASP A 773 -16.31 13.86 -34.99
N ASP A 774 -17.54 14.42 -34.96
CA ASP A 774 -18.79 13.66 -34.96
C ASP A 774 -18.92 12.78 -36.22
N LEU A 775 -18.63 13.36 -37.39
CA LEU A 775 -18.65 12.67 -38.68
C LEU A 775 -17.61 11.54 -38.74
N ALA A 776 -16.38 11.81 -38.30
CA ALA A 776 -15.31 10.81 -38.21
C ALA A 776 -15.72 9.62 -37.34
N ARG A 777 -16.45 9.85 -36.24
CA ARG A 777 -16.97 8.79 -35.37
C ARG A 777 -18.10 7.99 -36.00
N LEU A 778 -19.04 8.65 -36.68
CA LEU A 778 -20.12 7.94 -37.39
C LEU A 778 -19.58 7.00 -38.47
N LEU A 779 -18.52 7.39 -39.17
CA LEU A 779 -17.83 6.56 -40.15
C LEU A 779 -17.17 5.30 -39.57
N LEU A 780 -16.74 5.33 -38.29
CA LEU A 780 -16.22 4.13 -37.63
C LEU A 780 -17.25 3.00 -37.54
N ARG A 781 -18.55 3.30 -37.61
CA ARG A 781 -19.58 2.24 -37.68
C ARG A 781 -19.52 1.43 -38.97
N TYR A 782 -19.05 2.05 -40.04
CA TYR A 782 -18.74 1.40 -41.33
C TYR A 782 -17.29 0.96 -41.46
N ASN A 783 -16.52 0.96 -40.36
CA ASN A 783 -15.10 0.63 -40.38
C ASN A 783 -14.30 1.55 -41.32
N VAL A 784 -14.71 2.81 -41.44
CA VAL A 784 -14.03 3.84 -42.24
C VAL A 784 -13.31 4.78 -41.29
N VAL A 785 -11.98 4.87 -41.41
CA VAL A 785 -11.16 5.77 -40.59
C VAL A 785 -10.81 7.02 -41.39
N GLY A 786 -11.11 8.19 -40.81
CA GLY A 786 -10.71 9.48 -41.36
C GLY A 786 -9.70 10.22 -40.47
N THR A 787 -8.92 11.08 -41.11
CA THR A 787 -7.95 11.98 -40.47
C THR A 787 -8.53 13.39 -40.39
N VAL A 788 -8.49 14.00 -39.20
CA VAL A 788 -8.97 15.36 -38.99
C VAL A 788 -7.79 16.33 -38.97
N GLY A 789 -7.85 17.38 -39.79
CA GLY A 789 -6.83 18.40 -39.86
C GLY A 789 -7.39 19.82 -39.93
N PRO A 790 -6.58 20.84 -39.63
CA PRO A 790 -6.95 22.23 -39.87
C PRO A 790 -7.02 22.55 -41.37
N GLU A 791 -7.94 23.43 -41.77
CA GLU A 791 -8.08 23.97 -43.12
C GLU A 791 -8.29 25.49 -43.07
N ALA A 792 -8.05 26.21 -44.17
CA ALA A 792 -8.04 27.68 -44.21
C ALA A 792 -9.30 28.38 -43.65
N SER A 793 -10.45 27.70 -43.62
CA SER A 793 -11.72 28.24 -43.10
C SER A 793 -12.35 27.37 -41.99
N GLY A 794 -11.59 26.46 -41.38
CA GLY A 794 -12.08 25.59 -40.31
C GLY A 794 -11.29 24.29 -40.19
N PHE A 795 -12.00 23.17 -40.29
CA PHE A 795 -11.48 21.82 -40.12
C PHE A 795 -11.94 20.94 -41.27
N CYS A 796 -11.09 19.98 -41.64
CA CYS A 796 -11.35 19.05 -42.73
C CYS A 796 -11.15 17.61 -42.26
N LEU A 797 -12.11 16.74 -42.58
CA LEU A 797 -11.97 15.29 -42.49
C LEU A 797 -11.51 14.77 -43.85
N THR A 798 -10.44 13.98 -43.88
CA THR A 798 -9.94 13.33 -45.11
C THR A 798 -9.89 11.81 -44.94
N ILE A 799 -10.33 11.06 -45.94
CA ILE A 799 -10.23 9.59 -45.98
C ILE A 799 -9.08 9.20 -46.92
N LEU A 800 -7.97 8.74 -46.34
CA LEU A 800 -6.71 8.54 -47.07
C LEU A 800 -6.48 7.10 -47.53
N ASP A 801 -6.87 6.11 -46.73
CA ASP A 801 -6.59 4.70 -47.00
C ASP A 801 -7.53 4.12 -48.06
N LEU A 802 -6.99 3.34 -49.00
CA LEU A 802 -7.76 2.82 -50.14
C LEU A 802 -8.92 1.91 -49.68
N ALA A 803 -8.71 1.08 -48.66
CA ALA A 803 -9.76 0.20 -48.17
C ALA A 803 -10.86 0.98 -47.42
N ASP A 804 -10.49 2.07 -46.74
CA ASP A 804 -11.44 3.01 -46.14
C ASP A 804 -12.23 3.78 -47.22
N GLN A 805 -11.60 4.15 -48.33
CA GLN A 805 -12.28 4.77 -49.48
C GLN A 805 -13.29 3.83 -50.14
N GLN A 806 -12.93 2.56 -50.37
CA GLN A 806 -13.85 1.55 -50.91
C GLN A 806 -15.08 1.38 -50.01
N ARG A 807 -14.86 1.21 -48.69
CA ARG A 807 -15.96 1.10 -47.72
C ARG A 807 -16.83 2.35 -47.68
N PHE A 808 -16.25 3.54 -47.82
CA PHE A 808 -17.00 4.79 -47.94
C PHE A 808 -17.91 4.79 -49.18
N PHE A 809 -17.43 4.32 -50.32
CA PHE A 809 -18.25 4.22 -51.53
C PHE A 809 -19.40 3.21 -51.35
N ASP A 810 -19.14 2.07 -50.71
CA ASP A 810 -20.15 1.03 -50.46
C ASP A 810 -21.29 1.51 -49.54
N CYS A 811 -20.98 2.35 -48.55
CA CYS A 811 -21.95 2.73 -47.52
C CYS A 811 -22.54 4.16 -47.65
N VAL A 812 -21.82 5.11 -48.25
CA VAL A 812 -22.25 6.52 -48.38
C VAL A 812 -22.56 6.88 -49.84
N ALA A 813 -21.69 6.52 -50.78
CA ALA A 813 -21.79 7.00 -52.17
C ALA A 813 -22.83 6.28 -53.05
N THR A 814 -23.44 5.21 -52.55
CA THR A 814 -24.51 4.45 -53.23
C THR A 814 -25.85 5.19 -53.29
N ASN A 815 -25.98 6.34 -52.60
CA ASN A 815 -27.21 7.10 -52.53
C ASN A 815 -27.46 7.94 -53.81
N ALA A 816 -28.74 8.08 -54.19
CA ALA A 816 -29.19 8.86 -55.34
C ALA A 816 -29.09 10.39 -55.13
N SER A 817 -28.94 10.86 -53.89
CA SER A 817 -28.79 12.30 -53.58
C SER A 817 -27.39 12.86 -53.85
N LEU A 818 -26.40 12.01 -54.12
CA LEU A 818 -25.02 12.41 -54.37
C LEU A 818 -24.73 12.58 -55.87
N PRO A 819 -23.81 13.50 -56.27
CA PRO A 819 -23.45 13.70 -57.67
C PRO A 819 -22.96 12.40 -58.35
N GLU A 820 -23.36 12.16 -59.60
CA GLU A 820 -22.90 11.00 -60.37
C GLU A 820 -21.38 10.94 -60.50
N SER A 821 -20.70 12.10 -60.54
CA SER A 821 -19.24 12.20 -60.60
C SER A 821 -18.51 11.62 -59.38
N TRP A 822 -19.23 11.31 -58.30
CA TRP A 822 -18.68 10.71 -57.08
C TRP A 822 -18.78 9.18 -57.11
N ARG A 823 -19.51 8.60 -58.06
CA ARG A 823 -19.64 7.14 -58.16
C ARG A 823 -18.39 6.56 -58.83
N PRO A 824 -17.89 5.39 -58.38
CA PRO A 824 -16.84 4.68 -59.10
C PRO A 824 -17.29 4.40 -60.53
N VAL A 825 -16.38 4.56 -61.50
CA VAL A 825 -16.61 4.25 -62.92
C VAL A 825 -16.53 2.75 -63.17
#